data_AF-A0A800KB76-F1
#
_entry.id   AF-A0A800KB76-F1
#
_cell.length_a   1.000
_cell.length_b   1.000
_cell.length_c   1.000
_cell.angle_alpha   90.00
_cell.angle_beta   90.00
_cell.angle_gamma   90.00
#
_symmetry.space_group_name_H-M   'P 1'
#
loop_
_entity.id
_entity.type
_entity.pdbx_description
1 polymer ?
#
loop_
_entity_poly.entity_id
_entity_poly.type
_entity_poly.pdbx_seq_one_letter_code
_entity_poly.pdbx_strand_id
1 'polypeptide(L)'
;MVFALLWISCEEPTVKDDSPDETMQNTLETDLAGTSGHITEYFYGFDKNVDVEFYRYDFSKFDFSLDDYLLLLGDSPPLLNLRSFTEFLLEIRPEQNEYTERTPIDSLAVENVIYEDSLQLFSTPFKNIESMFWDIDSDPDNQRYKPNNSDWIYSDVTINYNDTLDEFAYYAVVDTPMIDDGILFIDQQEFEDTTYVYLKSDPTVFAHTFEFERRVIGVDSLMFRINTDCNDNNIWDDAETVDTGNGIWDPTEAFYDINGNGIKDASEPFQDRNCNAIWDDAEELIFDANNDGYWDEGDEYLDEGNGFIDPAETFTDHDLDGQPDNDELYTMGNIPNRLLVDWSDIKNPQVLAIIYVGDSLTDRWSNPFNNILAERVFEDEQNTLVDNIDSLVTLYTNQVVAHVESGNNNQDYLIIKTEWENPISMSKDYDYLLFKQDEHLYKLTRDSYFFPYGYYWSETQRESGFWFKTEFVDEILFYTPNGLLRDGERVDVEYLDTTNVAIYKIEKSYAVDLDNVTVPAKKIRGSIESDGSVICFADENWNAATLQDCPGVDTTFTDCFRITRDLTMTMIGTGVEYGERNITWLVKDYGVVKDEVHVRWSEFPGVEENWVGYSRWELGKYNDYGTGGSLMGRYLKPAQIIKLHEFKNVPEFDFDSYHTRRTAGLQRVDLLEN
;
A
#
# COMPACT_ATOMS: atom_id res chain seq x y z
N MET A 1 15.26 30.26 48.03
CA MET A 1 15.60 28.88 48.46
C MET A 1 14.30 28.10 48.30
N VAL A 2 13.81 27.74 47.12
CA VAL A 2 14.35 27.02 45.95
C VAL A 2 14.92 25.66 46.31
N PHE A 3 14.10 24.63 46.09
CA PHE A 3 14.40 23.24 45.73
C PHE A 3 13.08 22.70 45.14
N ALA A 4 12.83 22.80 43.82
CA ALA A 4 13.38 22.01 42.70
C ALA A 4 12.93 20.53 42.78
N LEU A 5 11.73 20.25 42.23
CA LEU A 5 11.25 18.91 41.92
C LEU A 5 11.94 18.39 40.67
N LEU A 6 12.50 17.18 40.78
CA LEU A 6 12.98 16.34 39.70
C LEU A 6 11.79 15.70 38.99
N TRP A 7 11.68 15.91 37.68
CA TRP A 7 10.82 15.14 36.80
C TRP A 7 11.60 13.93 36.32
N ILE A 8 11.11 12.72 36.62
CA ILE A 8 11.56 11.49 35.98
C ILE A 8 10.67 11.32 34.74
N SER A 9 11.23 11.66 33.59
CA SER A 9 10.71 11.29 32.28
C SER A 9 11.09 9.83 32.04
N CYS A 10 10.14 9.00 31.60
CA CYS A 10 10.45 7.74 30.94
C CYS A 10 11.20 8.08 29.65
N GLU A 11 12.52 8.00 29.75
CA GLU A 11 13.46 8.00 28.64
C GLU A 11 13.20 6.72 27.82
N GLU A 12 12.75 6.91 26.59
CA GLU A 12 12.75 5.88 25.55
C GLU A 12 14.15 5.24 25.53
N PRO A 13 14.27 3.89 25.50
CA PRO A 13 15.56 3.25 25.64
C PRO A 13 16.49 3.73 24.53
N THR A 14 17.55 4.44 24.91
CA THR A 14 18.61 4.86 24.00
C THR A 14 19.21 3.61 23.37
N VAL A 15 18.75 3.29 22.16
CA VAL A 15 19.49 2.44 21.24
C VAL A 15 20.83 3.14 21.07
N LYS A 16 21.92 2.46 21.44
CA LYS A 16 23.26 2.91 21.12
C LYS A 16 23.36 2.99 19.61
N ASP A 17 23.27 4.21 19.11
CA ASP A 17 23.65 4.54 17.76
C ASP A 17 25.18 4.55 17.69
N ASP A 18 25.75 3.34 17.55
CA ASP A 18 27.13 3.13 17.10
C ASP A 18 27.11 2.89 15.58
N SER A 19 26.32 3.70 14.84
CA SER A 19 26.51 3.88 13.41
C SER A 19 27.12 5.27 13.18
N PRO A 20 28.16 5.41 12.35
CA PRO A 20 28.63 6.74 11.99
C PRO A 20 27.51 7.39 11.17
N ASP A 21 26.91 8.43 11.74
CA ASP A 21 26.00 9.36 11.08
C ASP A 21 26.72 10.01 9.89
N GLU A 22 26.76 9.30 8.75
CA GLU A 22 27.10 9.87 7.47
C GLU A 22 25.92 10.74 7.06
N THR A 23 26.00 12.02 7.44
CA THR A 23 25.16 13.07 6.87
C THR A 23 25.21 12.94 5.34
N MET A 24 24.16 12.41 4.71
CA MET A 24 24.10 12.27 3.25
C MET A 24 24.18 13.67 2.64
N GLN A 25 25.33 14.01 2.04
CA GLN A 25 25.48 15.21 1.24
C GLN A 25 24.93 14.92 -0.15
N ASN A 26 24.06 15.79 -0.66
CA ASN A 26 23.70 15.79 -2.06
C ASN A 26 24.95 16.10 -2.90
N THR A 27 25.40 15.13 -3.67
CA THR A 27 26.60 15.18 -4.54
C THR A 27 26.28 15.33 -6.02
N LEU A 28 25.01 15.62 -6.39
CA LEU A 28 24.67 15.96 -7.78
C LEU A 28 25.64 17.07 -8.23
N GLU A 29 26.38 16.80 -9.32
CA GLU A 29 27.46 17.64 -9.90
C GLU A 29 28.90 17.48 -9.35
N THR A 30 29.19 16.51 -8.49
CA THR A 30 30.58 16.21 -8.08
C THR A 30 31.13 14.91 -8.68
N ASP A 31 32.42 14.87 -8.99
CA ASP A 31 33.09 13.64 -9.45
C ASP A 31 33.25 12.66 -8.28
N LEU A 32 32.65 11.48 -8.40
CA LEU A 32 32.82 10.39 -7.45
C LEU A 32 34.22 9.78 -7.59
N ALA A 33 34.84 9.43 -6.46
CA ALA A 33 36.12 8.74 -6.44
C ALA A 33 35.91 7.24 -6.66
N GLY A 34 36.14 6.75 -7.88
CA GLY A 34 35.94 5.32 -8.22
C GLY A 34 36.27 4.98 -9.67
N THR A 35 36.10 3.72 -10.04
CA THR A 35 36.21 3.27 -11.44
C THR A 35 34.98 3.76 -12.21
N SER A 36 35.20 4.32 -13.40
CA SER A 36 34.13 4.77 -14.28
C SER A 36 34.25 4.17 -15.68
N GLY A 37 33.12 3.86 -16.33
CA GLY A 37 33.06 3.34 -17.70
C GLY A 37 32.00 4.05 -18.54
N HIS A 38 32.26 4.27 -19.82
CA HIS A 38 31.29 4.93 -20.71
C HIS A 38 30.18 3.96 -21.11
N ILE A 39 28.92 4.35 -20.99
CA ILE A 39 27.76 3.46 -21.16
C ILE A 39 27.74 2.75 -22.52
N THR A 40 28.23 3.39 -23.59
CA THR A 40 28.29 2.78 -24.92
C THR A 40 29.24 1.59 -25.04
N GLU A 41 30.15 1.41 -24.09
CA GLU A 41 31.03 0.23 -24.02
C GLU A 41 30.39 -0.91 -23.21
N TYR A 42 29.39 -0.61 -22.38
CA TYR A 42 28.80 -1.53 -21.39
C TYR A 42 27.35 -1.87 -21.68
N PHE A 43 26.67 -1.14 -22.55
CA PHE A 43 25.32 -1.43 -23.03
C PHE A 43 25.32 -1.67 -24.54
N TYR A 44 24.26 -2.29 -25.06
CA TYR A 44 24.16 -2.61 -26.48
C TYR A 44 24.33 -1.35 -27.35
N GLY A 45 25.24 -1.43 -28.32
CA GLY A 45 25.62 -0.27 -29.13
C GLY A 45 24.53 0.13 -30.11
N PHE A 46 24.16 1.41 -30.12
CA PHE A 46 23.32 2.04 -31.16
C PHE A 46 23.95 1.94 -32.57
N ASP A 47 25.22 1.53 -32.65
CA ASP A 47 25.99 1.42 -33.86
C ASP A 47 26.09 -0.01 -34.45
N LYS A 48 25.65 -1.04 -33.73
CA LYS A 48 25.80 -2.44 -34.13
C LYS A 48 24.55 -3.25 -33.84
N ASN A 49 24.22 -4.18 -34.75
CA ASN A 49 23.20 -5.17 -34.45
C ASN A 49 23.80 -6.29 -33.60
N VAL A 50 23.18 -6.51 -32.45
CA VAL A 50 23.47 -7.62 -31.55
C VAL A 50 22.36 -8.67 -31.64
N ASP A 51 22.76 -9.93 -31.56
CA ASP A 51 21.90 -11.10 -31.44
C ASP A 51 22.43 -11.93 -30.28
N VAL A 52 21.74 -11.82 -29.14
CA VAL A 52 22.19 -12.31 -27.84
C VAL A 52 21.22 -13.37 -27.36
N GLU A 53 21.74 -14.53 -26.98
CA GLU A 53 20.95 -15.64 -26.45
C GLU A 53 21.19 -15.73 -24.93
N PHE A 54 20.11 -15.63 -24.16
CA PHE A 54 20.07 -15.78 -22.71
C PHE A 54 19.41 -17.08 -22.31
N TYR A 55 19.92 -17.73 -21.26
CA TYR A 55 19.19 -18.73 -20.51
C TYR A 55 18.24 -18.00 -19.56
N ARG A 56 16.95 -18.32 -19.64
CA ARG A 56 15.91 -17.73 -18.79
C ARG A 56 15.47 -18.72 -17.72
N TYR A 57 15.49 -18.27 -16.47
CA TYR A 57 14.99 -19.01 -15.31
C TYR A 57 13.69 -18.36 -14.82
N ASP A 58 12.67 -19.19 -14.63
CA ASP A 58 11.37 -18.81 -14.06
C ASP A 58 11.43 -18.78 -12.53
N PHE A 59 10.36 -18.29 -11.89
CA PHE A 59 10.22 -18.22 -10.44
C PHE A 59 10.50 -19.57 -9.74
N SER A 60 10.05 -20.69 -10.31
CA SER A 60 10.19 -22.02 -9.70
C SER A 60 11.62 -22.56 -9.72
N LYS A 61 12.44 -22.06 -10.64
CA LYS A 61 13.83 -22.50 -10.88
C LYS A 61 14.81 -21.33 -10.79
N PHE A 62 14.41 -20.26 -10.10
CA PHE A 62 15.19 -19.02 -10.04
C PHE A 62 16.59 -19.28 -9.50
N ASP A 63 16.73 -20.14 -8.49
CA ASP A 63 18.02 -20.43 -7.85
C ASP A 63 18.85 -21.54 -8.53
N PHE A 64 18.34 -22.18 -9.59
CA PHE A 64 19.01 -23.34 -10.20
C PHE A 64 20.24 -22.90 -10.98
N SER A 65 21.41 -23.50 -10.78
CA SER A 65 22.51 -23.30 -11.73
C SER A 65 22.24 -24.00 -13.06
N LEU A 66 22.99 -23.66 -14.12
CA LEU A 66 22.92 -24.40 -15.38
C LEU A 66 23.20 -25.90 -15.18
N ASP A 67 24.19 -26.23 -14.34
CA ASP A 67 24.54 -27.61 -14.02
C ASP A 67 23.40 -28.34 -13.30
N ASP A 68 22.73 -27.69 -12.33
CA ASP A 68 21.57 -28.26 -11.64
C ASP A 68 20.43 -28.52 -12.63
N TYR A 69 20.20 -27.60 -13.55
CA TYR A 69 19.15 -27.71 -14.57
C TYR A 69 19.43 -28.90 -15.49
N LEU A 70 20.68 -29.03 -15.99
CA LEU A 70 21.10 -30.15 -16.84
C LEU A 70 21.00 -31.51 -16.12
N LEU A 71 21.47 -31.58 -14.86
CA LEU A 71 21.51 -32.82 -14.08
C LEU A 71 20.12 -33.30 -13.64
N LEU A 72 19.24 -32.38 -13.23
CA LEU A 72 17.92 -32.73 -12.66
C LEU A 72 16.85 -32.90 -13.72
N LEU A 73 16.87 -32.09 -14.79
CA LEU A 73 15.82 -32.07 -15.82
C LEU A 73 16.26 -32.75 -17.12
N GLY A 74 17.57 -32.96 -17.35
CA GLY A 74 18.09 -33.60 -18.55
C GLY A 74 17.91 -32.77 -19.83
N ASP A 75 17.64 -31.47 -19.68
CA ASP A 75 17.44 -30.51 -20.78
C ASP A 75 18.11 -29.17 -20.42
N SER A 76 18.22 -28.23 -21.36
CA SER A 76 18.72 -26.87 -21.11
C SER A 76 17.60 -25.89 -20.72
N PRO A 77 17.88 -24.81 -19.96
CA PRO A 77 16.88 -23.79 -19.67
C PRO A 77 16.29 -23.17 -20.94
N PRO A 78 15.04 -22.68 -20.90
CA PRO A 78 14.42 -21.97 -22.01
C PRO A 78 15.30 -20.81 -22.48
N LEU A 79 15.40 -20.64 -23.80
CA LEU A 79 16.20 -19.57 -24.39
C LEU A 79 15.36 -18.31 -24.61
N LEU A 80 15.96 -17.16 -24.32
CA LEU A 80 15.48 -15.85 -24.69
C LEU A 80 16.45 -15.20 -25.66
N ASN A 81 15.96 -14.82 -26.82
CA ASN A 81 16.76 -14.15 -27.86
C ASN A 81 16.50 -12.65 -27.79
N LEU A 82 17.56 -11.86 -27.69
CA LEU A 82 17.52 -10.41 -27.75
C LEU A 82 18.18 -9.96 -29.05
N ARG A 83 17.41 -9.28 -29.89
CA ARG A 83 17.88 -8.72 -31.17
C ARG A 83 17.71 -7.22 -31.18
N SER A 84 18.77 -6.50 -31.53
CA SER A 84 18.70 -5.06 -31.76
C SER A 84 18.61 -4.75 -33.26
N PHE A 85 17.79 -3.78 -33.62
CA PHE A 85 17.57 -3.40 -35.01
C PHE A 85 18.02 -1.97 -35.25
N THR A 86 19.32 -1.76 -35.49
CA THR A 86 19.88 -0.40 -35.72
C THR A 86 19.54 0.16 -37.10
N GLU A 87 19.06 -0.68 -38.04
CA GLU A 87 18.54 -0.24 -39.34
C GLU A 87 17.15 0.39 -39.26
N PHE A 88 16.45 0.24 -38.14
CA PHE A 88 15.13 0.80 -37.89
C PHE A 88 15.21 1.78 -36.74
N LEU A 89 14.66 2.98 -36.96
CA LEU A 89 14.58 4.00 -35.93
C LEU A 89 13.11 4.33 -35.72
N LEU A 90 12.68 4.35 -34.46
CA LEU A 90 11.34 4.80 -34.12
C LEU A 90 11.37 6.32 -34.08
N GLU A 91 10.64 6.93 -34.99
CA GLU A 91 10.51 8.38 -35.07
C GLU A 91 9.27 8.82 -34.29
N ILE A 92 9.50 9.69 -33.31
CA ILE A 92 8.45 10.37 -32.52
C ILE A 92 8.73 11.85 -32.68
N ARG A 93 7.72 12.62 -33.07
CA ARG A 93 8.00 13.83 -33.81
C ARG A 93 7.03 14.97 -33.40
N PRO A 94 7.38 15.80 -32.41
CA PRO A 94 6.63 16.99 -32.04
C PRO A 94 7.11 18.24 -32.81
N GLU A 95 6.17 18.99 -33.41
CA GLU A 95 6.24 20.42 -33.85
C GLU A 95 6.27 20.81 -35.36
N GLN A 96 5.20 21.50 -35.77
CA GLN A 96 5.25 22.82 -36.42
C GLN A 96 4.24 23.79 -35.74
N ASN A 97 4.72 24.79 -35.01
CA ASN A 97 3.93 25.76 -34.24
C ASN A 97 3.33 26.94 -35.06
N GLU A 98 3.01 26.73 -36.34
CA GLU A 98 2.37 27.76 -37.19
C GLU A 98 0.86 27.49 -37.45
N TYR A 99 0.33 26.33 -37.05
CA TYR A 99 -1.09 25.94 -37.28
C TYR A 99 -1.91 25.73 -35.99
N THR A 100 -1.24 25.79 -34.83
CA THR A 100 -1.83 25.71 -33.48
C THR A 100 -2.07 27.08 -32.84
N GLU A 101 -1.74 28.18 -33.55
CA GLU A 101 -1.94 29.55 -33.07
C GLU A 101 -3.44 29.83 -32.88
N ARG A 102 -3.86 29.88 -31.60
CA ARG A 102 -5.23 30.18 -31.21
C ARG A 102 -5.51 31.66 -31.43
N THR A 103 -6.46 31.97 -32.31
CA THR A 103 -6.93 33.35 -32.46
C THR A 103 -8.20 33.54 -31.63
N PRO A 104 -8.27 34.54 -30.73
CA PRO A 104 -9.45 34.76 -29.90
C PRO A 104 -10.66 35.17 -30.74
N ILE A 105 -11.83 34.67 -30.37
CA ILE A 105 -13.13 35.09 -30.89
C ILE A 105 -13.75 36.06 -29.88
N ASP A 106 -13.41 37.34 -30.00
CA ASP A 106 -13.82 38.39 -29.06
C ASP A 106 -15.34 38.49 -28.86
N SER A 107 -16.16 38.01 -29.81
CA SER A 107 -17.62 38.04 -29.70
C SER A 107 -18.23 36.96 -28.81
N LEU A 108 -17.45 35.93 -28.46
CA LEU A 108 -17.86 34.80 -27.62
C LEU A 108 -17.07 34.75 -26.30
N ALA A 109 -16.09 35.66 -26.11
CA ALA A 109 -15.43 35.85 -24.83
C ALA A 109 -16.38 36.59 -23.88
N VAL A 110 -16.77 35.94 -22.79
CA VAL A 110 -17.63 36.52 -21.74
C VAL A 110 -16.95 36.30 -20.41
N GLU A 111 -16.48 37.41 -19.82
CA GLU A 111 -15.89 37.38 -18.49
C GLU A 111 -16.98 37.39 -17.41
N ASN A 112 -16.71 36.73 -16.28
CA ASN A 112 -17.56 36.68 -15.09
C ASN A 112 -18.97 36.06 -15.30
N VAL A 113 -19.05 34.92 -15.98
CA VAL A 113 -20.30 34.15 -16.10
C VAL A 113 -20.57 33.41 -14.79
N ILE A 114 -21.77 33.58 -14.24
CA ILE A 114 -22.21 32.91 -13.01
C ILE A 114 -22.91 31.61 -13.38
N TYR A 115 -22.34 30.47 -12.98
CA TYR A 115 -22.95 29.15 -13.06
C TYR A 115 -23.49 28.73 -11.70
N GLU A 116 -24.73 28.24 -11.68
CA GLU A 116 -25.34 27.66 -10.48
C GLU A 116 -25.15 26.14 -10.51
N ASP A 117 -24.57 25.59 -9.46
CA ASP A 117 -24.39 24.15 -9.27
C ASP A 117 -24.76 23.74 -7.84
N SER A 118 -24.86 22.43 -7.60
CA SER A 118 -25.27 21.87 -6.31
C SER A 118 -24.44 20.67 -5.93
N LEU A 119 -24.07 20.60 -4.65
CA LEU A 119 -23.30 19.52 -4.06
C LEU A 119 -24.10 18.88 -2.94
N GLN A 120 -24.04 17.54 -2.83
CA GLN A 120 -24.68 16.80 -1.75
C GLN A 120 -23.63 16.29 -0.75
N LEU A 121 -23.80 16.64 0.52
CA LEU A 121 -23.01 16.13 1.64
C LEU A 121 -23.83 15.11 2.41
N PHE A 122 -23.17 14.03 2.86
CA PHE A 122 -23.77 12.97 3.66
C PHE A 122 -23.10 12.92 5.02
N SER A 123 -23.88 12.71 6.08
CA SER A 123 -23.33 12.44 7.40
C SER A 123 -22.76 11.02 7.49
N THR A 124 -21.90 10.79 8.48
CA THR A 124 -21.44 9.44 8.83
C THR A 124 -22.61 8.63 9.39
N PRO A 125 -22.92 7.44 8.83
CA PRO A 125 -24.01 6.61 9.35
C PRO A 125 -23.64 6.00 10.72
N PHE A 126 -24.55 6.06 11.68
CA PHE A 126 -24.35 5.48 13.01
C PHE A 126 -25.60 4.77 13.53
N LYS A 127 -25.46 4.05 14.65
CA LYS A 127 -26.57 3.43 15.40
C LYS A 127 -26.57 3.92 16.84
N ASN A 128 -27.76 4.16 17.37
CA ASN A 128 -27.96 4.47 18.78
C ASN A 128 -28.10 3.19 19.61
N ILE A 129 -27.62 3.23 20.85
CA ILE A 129 -27.86 2.18 21.84
C ILE A 129 -29.18 2.51 22.53
N GLU A 130 -30.24 1.78 22.18
CA GLU A 130 -31.59 2.02 22.71
C GLU A 130 -31.76 1.48 24.14
N SER A 131 -31.12 0.34 24.41
CA SER A 131 -31.05 -0.28 25.72
C SER A 131 -29.85 -1.22 25.80
N MET A 132 -29.37 -1.51 27.00
CA MET A 132 -28.45 -2.63 27.26
C MET A 132 -29.23 -3.71 27.99
N PHE A 133 -29.02 -4.98 27.66
CA PHE A 133 -29.64 -6.09 28.39
C PHE A 133 -28.57 -7.10 28.79
N TRP A 134 -28.76 -7.76 29.93
CA TRP A 134 -27.90 -8.82 30.41
C TRP A 134 -28.11 -10.09 29.58
N ASP A 135 -27.03 -10.59 28.97
CA ASP A 135 -27.07 -11.75 28.07
C ASP A 135 -27.09 -13.07 28.84
N ILE A 136 -28.29 -13.55 29.15
CA ILE A 136 -28.50 -14.82 29.88
C ILE A 136 -28.23 -16.08 29.06
N ASP A 137 -28.16 -15.97 27.72
CA ASP A 137 -27.98 -17.11 26.82
C ASP A 137 -26.51 -17.59 26.74
N SER A 138 -25.57 -16.81 27.26
CA SER A 138 -24.15 -17.16 27.32
C SER A 138 -23.81 -18.03 28.52
N ASP A 139 -22.72 -18.79 28.43
CA ASP A 139 -22.14 -19.48 29.59
C ASP A 139 -21.91 -18.49 30.75
N PRO A 140 -22.03 -18.91 32.04
CA PRO A 140 -21.98 -18.01 33.19
C PRO A 140 -20.74 -17.09 33.22
N ASP A 141 -19.58 -17.65 32.89
CA ASP A 141 -18.30 -16.91 32.85
C ASP A 141 -18.24 -15.86 31.71
N ASN A 142 -19.14 -15.94 30.73
CA ASN A 142 -19.19 -15.10 29.54
C ASN A 142 -20.40 -14.13 29.53
N GLN A 143 -21.27 -14.19 30.53
CA GLN A 143 -22.43 -13.31 30.63
C GLN A 143 -22.00 -11.85 30.81
N ARG A 144 -22.67 -10.94 30.10
CA ARG A 144 -22.36 -9.50 30.09
C ARG A 144 -23.50 -8.70 29.50
N TYR A 145 -23.47 -7.38 29.67
CA TYR A 145 -24.41 -6.50 28.99
C TYR A 145 -24.16 -6.46 27.47
N LYS A 146 -25.22 -6.62 26.68
CA LYS A 146 -25.22 -6.44 25.23
C LYS A 146 -26.07 -5.25 24.80
N PRO A 147 -25.60 -4.44 23.83
CA PRO A 147 -26.38 -3.34 23.30
C PRO A 147 -27.50 -3.84 22.38
N ASN A 148 -28.68 -3.26 22.56
CA ASN A 148 -29.78 -3.31 21.60
C ASN A 148 -29.74 -2.02 20.76
N ASN A 149 -29.31 -2.15 19.51
CA ASN A 149 -29.04 -1.01 18.64
C ASN A 149 -30.24 -0.65 17.75
N SER A 150 -30.37 0.65 17.44
CA SER A 150 -31.34 1.16 16.48
C SER A 150 -31.05 0.71 15.03
N ASP A 151 -31.97 1.06 14.12
CA ASP A 151 -31.67 1.12 12.68
C ASP A 151 -30.60 2.20 12.40
N TRP A 152 -29.98 2.13 11.22
CA TRP A 152 -28.99 3.11 10.79
C TRP A 152 -29.59 4.50 10.66
N ILE A 153 -28.94 5.48 11.29
CA ILE A 153 -29.31 6.90 11.26
C ILE A 153 -28.26 7.64 10.43
N TYR A 154 -28.71 8.45 9.48
CA TYR A 154 -27.90 9.34 8.67
C TYR A 154 -28.75 10.48 8.12
N SER A 155 -28.11 11.57 7.69
CA SER A 155 -28.74 12.72 7.07
C SER A 155 -27.90 13.21 5.89
N ASP A 156 -28.52 13.99 5.02
CA ASP A 156 -27.87 14.59 3.87
C ASP A 156 -28.33 16.04 3.69
N VAL A 157 -27.47 16.86 3.10
CA VAL A 157 -27.78 18.25 2.77
C VAL A 157 -27.31 18.56 1.36
N THR A 158 -28.13 19.30 0.61
CA THR A 158 -27.75 19.86 -0.69
C THR A 158 -27.36 21.33 -0.51
N ILE A 159 -26.12 21.64 -0.86
CA ILE A 159 -25.57 23.00 -0.87
C ILE A 159 -25.55 23.49 -2.31
N ASN A 160 -26.31 24.55 -2.59
CA ASN A 160 -26.23 25.23 -3.87
C ASN A 160 -25.14 26.30 -3.78
N TYR A 161 -24.28 26.35 -4.78
CA TYR A 161 -23.22 27.35 -4.87
C TYR A 161 -23.16 27.92 -6.27
N ASN A 162 -22.65 29.14 -6.35
CA ASN A 162 -22.48 29.85 -7.59
C ASN A 162 -20.98 29.96 -7.86
N ASP A 163 -20.54 29.48 -9.01
CA ASP A 163 -19.18 29.69 -9.48
C ASP A 163 -19.17 30.80 -10.53
N THR A 164 -18.07 31.55 -10.57
CA THR A 164 -17.83 32.62 -11.53
C THR A 164 -16.66 32.24 -12.39
N LEU A 165 -16.90 31.98 -13.67
CA LEU A 165 -15.87 31.58 -14.61
C LEU A 165 -15.81 32.54 -15.79
N ASP A 166 -14.66 32.59 -16.44
CA ASP A 166 -14.49 33.29 -17.70
C ASP A 166 -14.67 32.32 -18.87
N GLU A 167 -15.58 32.64 -19.79
CA GLU A 167 -15.72 31.90 -21.04
C GLU A 167 -14.85 32.56 -22.09
N PHE A 168 -13.91 31.81 -22.65
CA PHE A 168 -13.14 32.23 -23.81
C PHE A 168 -13.43 31.30 -24.98
N ALA A 169 -13.53 31.88 -26.17
CA ALA A 169 -13.60 31.13 -27.39
C ALA A 169 -12.42 31.47 -28.27
N TYR A 170 -11.81 30.47 -28.87
CA TYR A 170 -10.74 30.63 -29.85
C TYR A 170 -11.10 29.86 -31.11
N TYR A 171 -10.59 30.29 -32.26
CA TYR A 171 -10.47 29.41 -33.41
C TYR A 171 -9.01 29.06 -33.65
N ALA A 172 -8.77 27.81 -34.02
CA ALA A 172 -7.49 27.34 -34.53
C ALA A 172 -7.76 26.48 -35.77
N VAL A 173 -6.72 26.25 -36.56
CA VAL A 173 -6.84 25.36 -37.72
C VAL A 173 -7.03 23.92 -37.24
N VAL A 174 -6.36 23.53 -36.15
CA VAL A 174 -6.48 22.22 -35.50
C VAL A 174 -6.20 22.36 -34.00
N ASP A 175 -6.72 21.43 -33.19
CA ASP A 175 -6.46 21.37 -31.75
C ASP A 175 -5.10 20.76 -31.38
N THR A 176 -4.44 21.35 -30.39
CA THR A 176 -3.15 20.95 -29.83
C THR A 176 -3.07 19.51 -29.30
N PRO A 177 -4.05 18.95 -28.57
CA PRO A 177 -4.00 17.56 -28.08
C PRO A 177 -4.45 16.52 -29.13
N MET A 178 -4.80 16.93 -30.37
CA MET A 178 -5.13 16.00 -31.46
C MET A 178 -3.99 15.84 -32.47
N ILE A 179 -2.87 16.55 -32.32
CA ILE A 179 -1.70 16.44 -33.20
C ILE A 179 -0.48 16.05 -32.38
N ASP A 180 -0.15 14.77 -32.37
CA ASP A 180 1.15 14.29 -31.89
C ASP A 180 2.14 14.04 -33.03
N ASP A 181 1.67 13.79 -34.27
CA ASP A 181 2.51 13.52 -35.45
C ASP A 181 1.65 13.61 -36.75
N GLY A 182 2.04 14.20 -37.90
CA GLY A 182 1.36 13.95 -39.22
C GLY A 182 0.93 15.06 -40.19
N ILE A 183 0.65 14.65 -41.44
CA ILE A 183 -0.13 15.38 -42.44
C ILE A 183 -1.61 15.19 -42.12
N LEU A 184 -2.26 16.28 -41.72
CA LEU A 184 -3.69 16.34 -41.51
C LEU A 184 -4.39 16.91 -42.75
N PHE A 185 -5.36 16.19 -43.28
CA PHE A 185 -6.31 16.72 -44.25
C PHE A 185 -7.50 17.24 -43.48
N ILE A 186 -7.75 18.55 -43.59
CA ILE A 186 -8.85 19.23 -42.91
C ILE A 186 -9.83 19.79 -43.93
N ASP A 187 -11.11 19.80 -43.59
CA ASP A 187 -12.11 20.56 -44.33
C ASP A 187 -12.15 21.99 -43.79
N GLN A 188 -11.76 22.96 -44.61
CA GLN A 188 -11.74 24.37 -44.24
C GLN A 188 -13.14 25.01 -44.12
N GLN A 189 -14.19 24.30 -44.53
CA GLN A 189 -15.57 24.80 -44.51
C GLN A 189 -16.38 24.29 -43.31
N GLU A 190 -15.89 23.30 -42.57
CA GLU A 190 -16.57 22.67 -41.45
C GLU A 190 -15.74 22.80 -40.18
N PHE A 191 -16.39 23.18 -39.08
CA PHE A 191 -15.76 23.39 -37.76
C PHE A 191 -16.39 22.48 -36.71
N GLU A 192 -15.56 21.93 -35.83
CA GLU A 192 -15.94 21.19 -34.63
C GLU A 192 -15.43 21.93 -33.38
N ASP A 193 -16.20 21.91 -32.31
CA ASP A 193 -15.89 22.59 -31.05
C ASP A 193 -15.49 21.61 -29.94
N THR A 194 -14.43 21.96 -29.20
CA THR A 194 -13.97 21.25 -27.99
C THR A 194 -13.88 22.25 -26.85
N THR A 195 -14.45 21.92 -25.68
CA THR A 195 -14.41 22.82 -24.50
C THR A 195 -13.48 22.28 -23.43
N TYR A 196 -12.49 23.09 -23.04
CA TYR A 196 -11.54 22.83 -21.97
C TYR A 196 -11.97 23.52 -20.69
N VAL A 197 -11.82 22.83 -19.56
CA VAL A 197 -12.12 23.36 -18.22
C VAL A 197 -10.81 23.61 -17.50
N TYR A 198 -10.56 24.85 -17.10
CA TYR A 198 -9.41 25.23 -16.27
C TYR A 198 -9.90 25.53 -14.86
N LEU A 199 -9.19 25.00 -13.87
CA LEU A 199 -9.53 25.14 -12.45
C LEU A 199 -8.74 26.27 -11.80
N LYS A 200 -9.33 26.99 -10.84
CA LYS A 200 -8.65 27.98 -10.01
C LYS A 200 -7.72 27.28 -9.02
N SER A 201 -6.65 27.97 -8.63
CA SER A 201 -5.72 27.46 -7.62
C SER A 201 -6.30 27.39 -6.20
N ASP A 202 -7.45 28.03 -5.97
CA ASP A 202 -8.15 28.08 -4.69
C ASP A 202 -9.51 27.34 -4.77
N PRO A 203 -9.58 26.08 -4.31
CA PRO A 203 -10.85 25.37 -4.20
C PRO A 203 -11.73 25.98 -3.10
N THR A 204 -13.04 25.94 -3.31
CA THR A 204 -14.01 26.33 -2.28
C THR A 204 -14.24 25.16 -1.34
N VAL A 205 -14.05 25.39 -0.04
CA VAL A 205 -14.37 24.41 1.00
C VAL A 205 -15.82 24.56 1.42
N PHE A 206 -16.61 23.50 1.22
CA PHE A 206 -17.95 23.41 1.80
C PHE A 206 -17.87 22.54 3.04
N ALA A 207 -18.25 23.11 4.17
CA ALA A 207 -18.37 22.40 5.43
C ALA A 207 -19.82 22.47 5.92
N HIS A 208 -20.33 21.34 6.39
CA HIS A 208 -21.61 21.27 7.07
C HIS A 208 -21.47 20.44 8.33
N THR A 209 -22.01 20.97 9.42
CA THR A 209 -22.08 20.27 10.70
C THR A 209 -23.47 19.69 10.86
N PHE A 210 -23.56 18.36 10.84
CA PHE A 210 -24.81 17.66 11.16
C PHE A 210 -24.90 17.49 12.67
N GLU A 211 -26.02 17.91 13.26
CA GLU A 211 -26.30 17.70 14.68
C GLU A 211 -27.21 16.47 14.87
N PHE A 212 -26.74 15.50 15.66
CA PHE A 212 -27.50 14.30 16.01
C PHE A 212 -27.61 14.11 17.51
N GLU A 213 -28.77 13.61 17.96
CA GLU A 213 -28.92 13.07 19.31
C GLU A 213 -28.41 11.62 19.33
N ARG A 214 -27.23 11.42 19.95
CA ARG A 214 -26.61 10.11 20.14
C ARG A 214 -26.92 9.57 21.52
N ARG A 215 -27.33 8.29 21.56
CA ARG A 215 -27.52 7.51 22.78
C ARG A 215 -26.30 6.62 22.95
N VAL A 216 -25.49 6.97 23.93
CA VAL A 216 -24.18 6.35 24.19
C VAL A 216 -24.07 5.92 25.64
N ILE A 217 -23.18 4.98 25.87
CA ILE A 217 -22.73 4.58 27.20
C ILE A 217 -22.06 5.81 27.85
N GLY A 218 -22.46 6.15 29.07
CA GLY A 218 -21.86 7.27 29.80
C GLY A 218 -20.36 7.08 29.97
N VAL A 219 -19.59 8.16 30.00
CA VAL A 219 -18.12 8.10 30.19
C VAL A 219 -17.71 7.38 31.47
N ASP A 220 -18.60 7.37 32.46
CA ASP A 220 -18.41 6.75 33.76
C ASP A 220 -19.28 5.50 33.95
N SER A 221 -19.22 4.60 32.98
CA SER A 221 -20.12 3.45 32.96
C SER A 221 -19.68 2.36 33.91
N LEU A 222 -20.40 2.28 35.03
CA LEU A 222 -20.25 1.28 36.10
C LEU A 222 -20.13 -0.17 35.63
N MET A 223 -20.74 -0.50 34.48
CA MET A 223 -20.71 -1.86 33.91
C MET A 223 -19.29 -2.35 33.59
N PHE A 224 -18.32 -1.44 33.46
CA PHE A 224 -16.90 -1.72 33.25
C PHE A 224 -16.06 -1.60 34.52
N ARG A 225 -16.62 -1.07 35.62
CA ARG A 225 -15.87 -0.95 36.88
C ARG A 225 -15.83 -2.30 37.59
N ILE A 226 -14.63 -2.74 37.93
CA ILE A 226 -14.36 -3.92 38.76
C ILE A 226 -14.16 -3.41 40.18
N ASN A 227 -14.95 -3.89 41.14
CA ASN A 227 -14.80 -3.51 42.54
C ASN A 227 -13.43 -3.94 43.04
N THR A 228 -12.75 -3.06 43.77
CA THR A 228 -11.48 -3.34 44.43
C THR A 228 -11.51 -2.84 45.87
N ASP A 229 -12.70 -2.84 46.47
CA ASP A 229 -12.93 -2.68 47.90
C ASP A 229 -13.59 -3.98 48.37
N CYS A 230 -12.79 -5.03 48.49
CA CYS A 230 -13.29 -6.38 48.69
C CYS A 230 -13.70 -6.66 50.16
N ASN A 231 -13.39 -5.75 51.10
CA ASN A 231 -13.98 -5.77 52.43
C ASN A 231 -15.23 -4.86 52.52
N ASP A 232 -15.63 -4.18 51.44
CA ASP A 232 -16.88 -3.40 51.32
C ASP A 232 -16.99 -2.25 52.36
N ASN A 233 -15.85 -1.74 52.85
CA ASN A 233 -15.79 -0.74 53.92
C ASN A 233 -15.67 0.72 53.41
N ASN A 234 -15.57 0.89 52.09
CA ASN A 234 -15.42 2.15 51.36
C ASN A 234 -14.15 2.95 51.72
N ILE A 235 -13.09 2.25 52.12
CA ILE A 235 -11.76 2.77 52.47
C ILE A 235 -10.73 1.80 51.88
N TRP A 236 -9.56 2.30 51.49
CA TRP A 236 -8.42 1.41 51.23
C TRP A 236 -7.58 1.31 52.50
N ASP A 237 -7.47 0.12 53.09
CA ASP A 237 -6.63 -0.12 54.27
C ASP A 237 -5.72 -1.36 54.19
N ASP A 238 -5.50 -2.08 55.29
CA ASP A 238 -4.72 -3.32 55.30
C ASP A 238 -5.64 -4.57 55.36
N ALA A 239 -6.93 -4.40 55.65
CA ALA A 239 -7.94 -5.45 55.75
C ALA A 239 -8.29 -6.05 54.38
N GLU A 240 -7.92 -5.39 53.29
CA GLU A 240 -7.91 -5.92 51.92
C GLU A 240 -6.72 -6.89 51.71
N THR A 241 -5.83 -7.01 52.71
CA THR A 241 -4.71 -7.96 52.73
C THR A 241 -4.77 -8.94 53.91
N VAL A 242 -5.71 -8.76 54.83
CA VAL A 242 -5.89 -9.58 56.05
C VAL A 242 -7.38 -9.80 56.30
N ASP A 243 -7.80 -11.07 56.20
CA ASP A 243 -9.15 -11.58 56.48
C ASP A 243 -9.61 -11.30 57.93
N THR A 244 -10.07 -10.08 58.17
CA THR A 244 -10.78 -9.63 59.36
C THR A 244 -12.03 -8.89 58.88
N GLY A 245 -13.17 -9.17 59.52
CA GLY A 245 -14.44 -8.50 59.22
C GLY A 245 -14.35 -6.97 59.14
N ASN A 246 -15.26 -6.37 58.38
CA ASN A 246 -15.23 -4.95 57.99
C ASN A 246 -15.91 -4.02 59.03
N GLY A 247 -16.46 -4.58 60.11
CA GLY A 247 -17.17 -3.83 61.13
C GLY A 247 -18.55 -3.29 60.69
N ILE A 248 -19.09 -3.82 59.60
CA ILE A 248 -20.39 -3.47 59.00
C ILE A 248 -21.15 -4.78 58.74
N TRP A 249 -22.45 -4.81 59.00
CA TRP A 249 -23.22 -6.02 58.67
C TRP A 249 -23.42 -6.15 57.15
N ASP A 250 -23.01 -7.29 56.61
CA ASP A 250 -23.14 -7.59 55.18
C ASP A 250 -24.43 -8.38 54.85
N PRO A 251 -25.39 -7.77 54.11
CA PRO A 251 -26.53 -8.50 53.57
C PRO A 251 -26.08 -9.39 52.41
N THR A 252 -26.95 -10.35 52.09
CA THR A 252 -26.76 -11.26 50.94
C THR A 252 -26.48 -10.52 49.64
N GLU A 253 -25.65 -11.11 48.80
CA GLU A 253 -25.33 -10.54 47.50
C GLU A 253 -26.52 -10.62 46.55
N ALA A 254 -26.81 -9.49 45.89
CA ALA A 254 -27.88 -9.40 44.92
C ALA A 254 -27.53 -10.25 43.68
N PHE A 255 -28.45 -11.12 43.28
CA PHE A 255 -28.32 -11.96 42.09
C PHE A 255 -29.51 -11.79 41.14
N TYR A 256 -29.26 -12.02 39.86
CA TYR A 256 -30.34 -12.01 38.88
C TYR A 256 -31.02 -13.38 38.86
N ASP A 257 -32.18 -13.49 39.52
CA ASP A 257 -33.03 -14.69 39.49
C ASP A 257 -33.68 -14.84 38.10
N ILE A 258 -33.06 -15.66 37.25
CA ILE A 258 -33.46 -15.86 35.86
C ILE A 258 -34.75 -16.69 35.79
N ASN A 259 -34.95 -17.61 36.74
CA ASN A 259 -36.05 -18.58 36.69
C ASN A 259 -37.20 -18.29 37.67
N GLY A 260 -37.04 -17.29 38.54
CA GLY A 260 -38.06 -16.79 39.47
C GLY A 260 -38.28 -17.69 40.69
N ASN A 261 -37.31 -18.50 41.08
CA ASN A 261 -37.44 -19.45 42.20
C ASN A 261 -37.00 -18.86 43.56
N GLY A 262 -36.37 -17.68 43.57
CA GLY A 262 -35.82 -17.03 44.75
C GLY A 262 -34.59 -17.70 45.36
N ILE A 263 -33.85 -18.51 44.60
CA ILE A 263 -32.66 -19.25 45.01
C ILE A 263 -31.57 -19.04 43.96
N LYS A 264 -30.38 -18.60 44.40
CA LYS A 264 -29.25 -18.41 43.50
C LYS A 264 -28.78 -19.74 42.91
N ASP A 265 -28.96 -19.90 41.60
CA ASP A 265 -28.47 -21.03 40.82
C ASP A 265 -27.04 -20.79 40.27
N ALA A 266 -26.35 -21.87 39.88
CA ALA A 266 -24.98 -21.78 39.37
C ALA A 266 -24.85 -20.98 38.05
N SER A 267 -25.95 -20.85 37.30
CA SER A 267 -26.00 -20.09 36.04
C SER A 267 -26.42 -18.63 36.20
N GLU A 268 -26.74 -18.21 37.42
CA GLU A 268 -27.25 -16.87 37.70
C GLU A 268 -26.13 -15.93 38.12
N PRO A 269 -26.03 -14.76 37.48
CA PRO A 269 -25.02 -13.77 37.80
C PRO A 269 -25.37 -13.09 39.12
N PHE A 270 -24.35 -12.64 39.83
CA PHE A 270 -24.50 -11.94 41.09
C PHE A 270 -23.51 -10.79 41.20
N GLN A 271 -23.80 -9.85 42.09
CA GLN A 271 -22.90 -8.78 42.44
C GLN A 271 -21.92 -9.28 43.51
N ASP A 272 -20.78 -9.79 43.06
CA ASP A 272 -19.65 -10.22 43.90
C ASP A 272 -19.04 -8.99 44.61
N ARG A 273 -19.50 -8.64 45.81
CA ARG A 273 -19.09 -7.44 46.54
C ARG A 273 -17.73 -7.64 47.20
N ASN A 274 -17.47 -8.84 47.70
CA ASN A 274 -16.26 -9.16 48.44
C ASN A 274 -15.16 -9.83 47.59
N CYS A 275 -15.35 -9.86 46.26
CA CYS A 275 -14.39 -10.29 45.26
C CYS A 275 -13.91 -11.74 45.33
N ASN A 276 -14.62 -12.60 46.06
CA ASN A 276 -14.23 -14.00 46.21
C ASN A 276 -14.71 -14.88 45.05
N ALA A 277 -15.42 -14.31 44.07
CA ALA A 277 -16.04 -14.98 42.92
C ALA A 277 -17.04 -16.10 43.30
N ILE A 278 -17.55 -16.08 44.53
CA ILE A 278 -18.53 -17.00 45.08
C ILE A 278 -19.71 -16.16 45.56
N TRP A 279 -20.92 -16.69 45.43
CA TRP A 279 -22.08 -15.98 45.96
C TRP A 279 -22.18 -16.17 47.46
N ASP A 280 -22.30 -15.08 48.20
CA ASP A 280 -22.40 -15.12 49.66
C ASP A 280 -23.79 -14.76 50.20
N ASP A 281 -24.19 -15.49 51.24
CA ASP A 281 -25.37 -15.20 52.03
C ASP A 281 -25.08 -14.07 53.03
N ALA A 282 -26.12 -13.53 53.67
CA ALA A 282 -25.96 -12.49 54.68
C ALA A 282 -25.20 -13.00 55.92
N GLU A 283 -24.47 -12.11 56.59
CA GLU A 283 -23.83 -12.40 57.87
C GLU A 283 -24.84 -12.77 58.96
N GLU A 284 -24.45 -13.67 59.87
CA GLU A 284 -25.35 -14.21 60.89
C GLU A 284 -25.69 -13.15 61.96
N LEU A 285 -26.99 -12.83 62.07
CA LEU A 285 -27.54 -12.08 63.19
C LEU A 285 -27.60 -12.98 64.43
N ILE A 286 -26.74 -12.71 65.42
CA ILE A 286 -26.74 -13.41 66.71
C ILE A 286 -27.87 -12.92 67.64
N PHE A 287 -28.37 -11.71 67.40
CA PHE A 287 -29.58 -11.18 68.02
C PHE A 287 -30.30 -10.23 67.06
N ASP A 288 -31.45 -10.67 66.55
CA ASP A 288 -32.38 -9.86 65.77
C ASP A 288 -33.57 -9.46 66.67
N ALA A 289 -33.67 -8.18 67.00
CA ALA A 289 -34.64 -7.64 67.94
C ALA A 289 -36.07 -7.59 67.38
N ASN A 290 -36.22 -7.51 66.05
CA ASN A 290 -37.50 -7.30 65.38
C ASN A 290 -37.94 -8.48 64.48
N ASN A 291 -37.05 -9.48 64.30
CA ASN A 291 -37.23 -10.68 63.49
C ASN A 291 -37.46 -10.38 62.00
N ASP A 292 -36.92 -9.28 61.48
CA ASP A 292 -37.04 -8.88 60.06
C ASP A 292 -35.90 -9.43 59.18
N GLY A 293 -34.86 -10.00 59.79
CA GLY A 293 -33.73 -10.61 59.07
C GLY A 293 -32.71 -9.62 58.51
N TYR A 294 -32.77 -8.35 58.91
CA TYR A 294 -31.79 -7.31 58.59
C TYR A 294 -31.19 -6.74 59.87
N TRP A 295 -29.98 -6.19 59.79
CA TRP A 295 -29.43 -5.44 60.92
C TRP A 295 -30.11 -4.08 61.07
N ASP A 296 -30.73 -3.84 62.22
CA ASP A 296 -31.23 -2.55 62.68
C ASP A 296 -30.47 -2.07 63.95
N GLU A 297 -30.65 -0.79 64.32
CA GLU A 297 -30.07 -0.23 65.55
C GLU A 297 -30.62 -0.97 66.80
N GLY A 298 -29.81 -1.84 67.38
CA GLY A 298 -30.18 -2.69 68.53
C GLY A 298 -29.89 -4.18 68.33
N ASP A 299 -29.52 -4.59 67.11
CA ASP A 299 -29.17 -5.96 66.77
C ASP A 299 -27.68 -6.25 66.97
N GLU A 300 -27.35 -7.51 67.20
CA GLU A 300 -25.97 -8.02 67.29
C GLU A 300 -25.74 -9.01 66.14
N TYR A 301 -24.63 -8.90 65.42
CA TYR A 301 -24.22 -9.78 64.31
C TYR A 301 -22.82 -10.34 64.53
N LEU A 302 -22.47 -11.38 63.77
CA LEU A 302 -21.14 -11.95 63.72
C LEU A 302 -20.43 -11.47 62.44
N ASP A 303 -19.46 -10.59 62.63
CA ASP A 303 -18.59 -10.02 61.60
C ASP A 303 -17.44 -11.01 61.31
N GLU A 304 -17.69 -11.99 60.43
CA GLU A 304 -16.67 -12.94 59.96
C GLU A 304 -16.27 -12.56 58.54
N GLY A 305 -14.96 -12.47 58.27
CA GLY A 305 -14.50 -12.31 56.90
C GLY A 305 -14.79 -13.55 56.04
N ASN A 306 -14.72 -13.40 54.72
CA ASN A 306 -15.17 -14.40 53.73
C ASN A 306 -14.33 -15.70 53.69
N GLY A 307 -13.30 -15.82 54.53
CA GLY A 307 -12.47 -17.01 54.68
C GLY A 307 -11.40 -17.21 53.59
N PHE A 308 -11.18 -16.22 52.71
CA PHE A 308 -10.13 -16.21 51.69
C PHE A 308 -9.23 -14.98 51.84
N ILE A 309 -7.92 -15.16 51.64
CA ILE A 309 -6.95 -14.03 51.60
C ILE A 309 -6.77 -13.67 50.14
N ASP A 310 -7.22 -12.48 49.75
CA ASP A 310 -7.10 -11.99 48.39
C ASP A 310 -5.71 -11.32 48.15
N PRO A 311 -5.21 -11.32 46.90
CA PRO A 311 -3.98 -10.60 46.55
C PRO A 311 -4.18 -9.09 46.71
N ALA A 312 -3.11 -8.36 47.06
CA ALA A 312 -3.12 -6.90 47.18
C ALA A 312 -3.78 -6.23 45.97
N GLU A 313 -4.82 -5.44 46.25
CA GLU A 313 -5.66 -4.81 45.25
C GLU A 313 -4.97 -3.66 44.52
N THR A 314 -5.46 -3.38 43.31
CA THR A 314 -5.05 -2.25 42.49
C THR A 314 -6.18 -1.24 42.46
N PHE A 315 -5.90 0.04 42.62
CA PHE A 315 -6.87 1.14 42.49
C PHE A 315 -6.61 1.97 41.23
N THR A 316 -7.57 2.79 40.83
CA THR A 316 -7.40 3.73 39.72
C THR A 316 -6.99 5.10 40.26
N ASP A 317 -5.70 5.40 40.21
CA ASP A 317 -5.13 6.72 40.56
C ASP A 317 -5.51 7.78 39.50
N HIS A 318 -6.67 8.41 39.67
CA HIS A 318 -7.25 9.39 38.75
C HIS A 318 -6.63 10.78 38.96
N ASP A 319 -6.19 11.11 40.18
CA ASP A 319 -5.57 12.40 40.49
C ASP A 319 -4.03 12.41 40.45
N LEU A 320 -3.41 11.23 40.27
CA LEU A 320 -1.97 10.98 40.15
C LEU A 320 -1.17 11.27 41.43
N ASP A 321 -1.81 11.20 42.60
CA ASP A 321 -1.14 11.40 43.89
C ASP A 321 -0.50 10.12 44.44
N GLY A 322 -0.81 8.96 43.83
CA GLY A 322 -0.31 7.65 44.21
C GLY A 322 -0.87 7.12 45.53
N GLN A 323 -2.01 7.63 45.99
CA GLN A 323 -2.80 7.18 47.13
C GLN A 323 -4.22 6.87 46.65
N PRO A 324 -4.85 5.80 47.17
CA PRO A 324 -6.24 5.51 46.85
C PRO A 324 -7.19 6.47 47.58
N ASP A 325 -8.02 7.17 46.81
CA ASP A 325 -9.17 7.93 47.32
C ASP A 325 -10.49 7.11 47.28
N ASN A 326 -11.50 7.57 48.01
CA ASN A 326 -12.81 6.91 48.10
C ASN A 326 -13.51 6.73 46.74
N ASP A 327 -13.22 7.58 45.75
CA ASP A 327 -13.75 7.49 44.39
C ASP A 327 -12.81 6.77 43.42
N GLU A 328 -11.77 6.10 43.91
CA GLU A 328 -10.72 5.43 43.12
C GLU A 328 -10.61 3.92 43.39
N LEU A 329 -11.47 3.38 44.27
CA LEU A 329 -11.58 1.97 44.68
C LEU A 329 -12.18 1.05 43.59
N TYR A 330 -11.73 1.20 42.36
CA TYR A 330 -12.09 0.30 41.27
C TYR A 330 -10.98 0.20 40.23
N THR A 331 -11.04 -0.83 39.39
CA THR A 331 -10.30 -0.89 38.13
C THR A 331 -11.24 -0.93 36.93
N MET A 332 -10.75 -0.52 35.76
CA MET A 332 -11.53 -0.57 34.52
C MET A 332 -11.30 -1.89 33.79
N GLY A 333 -12.37 -2.66 33.63
CA GLY A 333 -12.43 -3.85 32.80
C GLY A 333 -12.62 -3.52 31.32
N ASN A 334 -12.17 -4.43 30.46
CA ASN A 334 -12.28 -4.29 28.99
C ASN A 334 -13.65 -4.71 28.42
N ILE A 335 -14.54 -5.25 29.26
CA ILE A 335 -15.86 -5.77 28.87
C ILE A 335 -16.90 -5.38 29.93
N PRO A 336 -18.19 -5.21 29.55
CA PRO A 336 -19.25 -4.80 30.48
C PRO A 336 -19.87 -6.00 31.21
N ASN A 337 -19.06 -6.75 31.97
CA ASN A 337 -19.47 -7.99 32.65
C ASN A 337 -19.77 -7.81 34.15
N ARG A 338 -19.92 -6.57 34.63
CA ARG A 338 -20.35 -6.32 36.01
C ARG A 338 -21.85 -6.10 36.08
N LEU A 339 -22.56 -6.95 36.82
CA LEU A 339 -24.00 -6.81 37.05
C LEU A 339 -24.29 -5.55 37.87
N LEU A 340 -25.16 -4.68 37.36
CA LEU A 340 -25.53 -3.45 38.05
C LEU A 340 -26.73 -3.66 38.97
N VAL A 341 -26.63 -3.10 40.17
CA VAL A 341 -27.64 -3.24 41.23
C VAL A 341 -27.90 -1.87 41.83
N ASP A 342 -29.17 -1.50 41.93
CA ASP A 342 -29.62 -0.29 42.61
C ASP A 342 -29.95 -0.59 44.07
N TRP A 343 -29.18 0.03 44.97
CA TRP A 343 -29.29 -0.07 46.43
C TRP A 343 -30.05 1.11 47.05
N SER A 344 -30.81 1.86 46.26
CA SER A 344 -31.68 2.94 46.76
C SER A 344 -32.63 2.49 47.88
N ASP A 345 -33.03 1.21 47.90
CA ASP A 345 -33.64 0.53 49.05
C ASP A 345 -32.71 -0.61 49.52
N ILE A 346 -31.99 -0.39 50.62
CA ILE A 346 -31.01 -1.36 51.16
C ILE A 346 -31.65 -2.70 51.54
N LYS A 347 -32.96 -2.74 51.85
CA LYS A 347 -33.68 -3.98 52.18
C LYS A 347 -34.18 -4.72 50.94
N ASN A 348 -34.21 -4.07 49.76
CA ASN A 348 -34.68 -4.67 48.51
C ASN A 348 -33.85 -4.19 47.31
N PRO A 349 -32.55 -4.54 47.23
CA PRO A 349 -31.71 -4.17 46.10
C PRO A 349 -32.31 -4.65 44.78
N GLN A 350 -32.29 -3.79 43.75
CA GLN A 350 -32.87 -4.08 42.44
C GLN A 350 -31.79 -4.34 41.40
N VAL A 351 -31.78 -5.54 40.83
CA VAL A 351 -30.86 -5.87 39.73
C VAL A 351 -31.34 -5.24 38.42
N LEU A 352 -30.47 -4.48 37.77
CA LEU A 352 -30.74 -3.85 36.48
C LEU A 352 -30.39 -4.79 35.33
N ALA A 353 -31.25 -5.79 35.09
CA ALA A 353 -31.07 -6.73 33.97
C ALA A 353 -31.22 -6.06 32.59
N ILE A 354 -31.98 -4.96 32.51
CA ILE A 354 -32.12 -4.11 31.31
C ILE A 354 -31.91 -2.67 31.75
N ILE A 355 -31.06 -1.94 31.02
CA ILE A 355 -30.75 -0.54 31.24
C ILE A 355 -31.32 0.26 30.07
N TYR A 356 -32.14 1.25 30.38
CA TYR A 356 -32.71 2.21 29.46
C TYR A 356 -32.01 3.58 29.57
N VAL A 357 -32.24 4.43 28.56
CA VAL A 357 -31.72 5.79 28.55
C VAL A 357 -32.31 6.59 29.71
N GLY A 358 -31.44 7.21 30.52
CA GLY A 358 -31.81 7.96 31.71
C GLY A 358 -31.90 7.13 33.00
N ASP A 359 -31.75 5.80 32.92
CA ASP A 359 -31.66 4.97 34.12
C ASP A 359 -30.46 5.40 34.97
N SER A 360 -30.67 5.35 36.28
CA SER A 360 -29.75 5.78 37.31
C SER A 360 -29.82 4.77 38.44
N LEU A 361 -28.73 4.62 39.19
CA LEU A 361 -28.68 3.73 40.35
C LEU A 361 -27.97 4.41 41.51
N THR A 362 -28.26 3.97 42.72
CA THR A 362 -27.49 4.32 43.91
C THR A 362 -26.70 3.09 44.33
N ASP A 363 -25.42 3.25 44.64
CA ASP A 363 -24.64 2.16 45.22
C ASP A 363 -24.97 1.92 46.70
N ARG A 364 -24.37 0.89 47.30
CA ARG A 364 -24.58 0.51 48.70
C ARG A 364 -24.21 1.63 49.68
N TRP A 365 -23.25 2.48 49.34
CA TRP A 365 -22.77 3.59 50.18
C TRP A 365 -23.50 4.91 49.92
N SER A 366 -24.65 4.87 49.22
CA SER A 366 -25.50 6.02 48.91
C SER A 366 -24.90 7.01 47.89
N ASN A 367 -23.93 6.60 47.08
CA ASN A 367 -23.43 7.41 45.97
C ASN A 367 -24.35 7.27 44.75
N PRO A 368 -24.85 8.40 44.19
CA PRO A 368 -25.77 8.35 43.06
C PRO A 368 -25.03 8.38 41.71
N PHE A 369 -25.34 7.41 40.85
CA PHE A 369 -24.86 7.33 39.47
C PHE A 369 -25.99 7.58 38.50
N ASN A 370 -25.91 8.69 37.76
CA ASN A 370 -26.99 9.17 36.91
C ASN A 370 -26.70 8.94 35.43
N ASN A 371 -27.74 8.60 34.67
CA ASN A 371 -27.70 8.45 33.21
C ASN A 371 -26.64 7.43 32.74
N ILE A 372 -26.79 6.18 33.20
CA ILE A 372 -25.91 5.06 32.82
C ILE A 372 -25.82 4.93 31.29
N LEU A 373 -26.97 5.05 30.63
CA LEU A 373 -27.08 5.38 29.21
C LEU A 373 -27.47 6.85 29.08
N ALA A 374 -26.63 7.62 28.37
CA ALA A 374 -26.77 9.06 28.25
C ALA A 374 -27.14 9.47 26.82
N GLU A 375 -27.99 10.48 26.73
CA GLU A 375 -28.25 11.20 25.48
C GLU A 375 -27.31 12.41 25.40
N ARG A 376 -26.63 12.55 24.26
CA ARG A 376 -25.67 13.62 23.98
C ARG A 376 -25.87 14.11 22.56
N VAL A 377 -25.76 15.43 22.39
CA VAL A 377 -25.70 16.03 21.06
C VAL A 377 -24.29 15.79 20.53
N PHE A 378 -24.19 15.22 19.34
CA PHE A 378 -22.95 15.02 18.62
C PHE A 378 -23.00 15.81 17.32
N GLU A 379 -21.92 16.53 17.07
CA GLU A 379 -21.69 17.29 15.85
C GLU A 379 -20.81 16.45 14.94
N ASP A 380 -21.31 16.11 13.75
CA ASP A 380 -20.56 15.46 12.69
C ASP A 380 -20.23 16.50 11.62
N GLU A 381 -18.99 16.99 11.64
CA GLU A 381 -18.50 17.95 10.66
C GLU A 381 -18.03 17.20 9.41
N GLN A 382 -18.71 17.46 8.30
CA GLN A 382 -18.35 16.93 6.99
C GLN A 382 -17.87 18.07 6.11
N ASN A 383 -16.69 17.90 5.52
CA ASN A 383 -16.13 18.86 4.59
C ASN A 383 -15.86 18.20 3.24
N THR A 384 -15.96 19.00 2.20
CA THR A 384 -15.54 18.61 0.86
C THR A 384 -14.97 19.81 0.13
N LEU A 385 -14.12 19.52 -0.83
CA LEU A 385 -13.47 20.51 -1.67
C LEU A 385 -14.12 20.45 -3.04
N VAL A 386 -14.57 21.61 -3.50
CA VAL A 386 -15.00 21.78 -4.89
C VAL A 386 -14.01 22.73 -5.54
N ASP A 387 -13.35 22.23 -6.58
CA ASP A 387 -12.47 23.06 -7.40
C ASP A 387 -13.32 24.08 -8.15
N ASN A 388 -13.02 25.37 -7.95
CA ASN A 388 -13.69 26.42 -8.72
C ASN A 388 -13.15 26.38 -10.16
N ILE A 389 -14.03 26.55 -11.14
CA ILE A 389 -13.67 26.71 -12.54
C ILE A 389 -13.19 28.15 -12.73
N ASP A 390 -11.96 28.31 -13.21
CA ASP A 390 -11.39 29.60 -13.57
C ASP A 390 -11.91 30.04 -14.93
N SER A 391 -11.76 29.17 -15.93
CA SER A 391 -12.20 29.47 -17.28
C SER A 391 -12.64 28.24 -18.06
N LEU A 392 -13.66 28.46 -18.89
CA LEU A 392 -14.04 27.54 -19.95
C LEU A 392 -13.47 28.07 -21.26
N VAL A 393 -12.62 27.26 -21.89
CA VAL A 393 -12.02 27.62 -23.18
C VAL A 393 -12.59 26.72 -24.25
N THR A 394 -13.50 27.27 -25.06
CA THR A 394 -14.03 26.57 -26.24
C THR A 394 -13.13 26.85 -27.44
N LEU A 395 -12.55 25.80 -28.02
CA LEU A 395 -11.75 25.87 -29.23
C LEU A 395 -12.55 25.34 -30.42
N TYR A 396 -12.75 26.19 -31.42
CA TYR A 396 -13.30 25.81 -32.71
C TYR A 396 -12.17 25.44 -33.67
N THR A 397 -12.20 24.22 -34.19
CA THR A 397 -11.17 23.68 -35.08
C THR A 397 -11.76 23.13 -36.35
N ASN A 398 -11.00 23.07 -37.45
CA ASN A 398 -11.50 22.50 -38.69
C ASN A 398 -11.66 20.98 -38.57
N GLN A 399 -12.73 20.44 -39.16
CA GLN A 399 -12.98 19.02 -39.14
C GLN A 399 -11.84 18.25 -39.83
N VAL A 400 -11.32 17.24 -39.15
CA VAL A 400 -10.28 16.36 -39.68
C VAL A 400 -10.89 15.32 -40.63
N VAL A 401 -10.53 15.39 -41.90
CA VAL A 401 -10.98 14.48 -42.97
C VAL A 401 -10.08 13.25 -43.08
N ALA A 402 -8.78 13.40 -42.82
CA ALA A 402 -7.82 12.30 -42.75
C ALA A 402 -6.53 12.72 -42.04
N HIS A 403 -5.80 11.78 -41.47
CA HIS A 403 -4.57 12.01 -40.71
C HIS A 403 -3.48 11.01 -41.11
N VAL A 404 -2.24 11.47 -41.30
CA VAL A 404 -1.09 10.68 -41.76
C VAL A 404 0.17 11.08 -40.98
N GLU A 405 0.49 10.42 -39.87
CA GLU A 405 1.58 10.73 -38.92
C GLU A 405 2.99 10.99 -39.57
N SER A 406 3.73 12.04 -39.11
CA SER A 406 5.08 12.57 -39.46
C SER A 406 5.24 14.03 -38.93
N GLY A 407 6.15 14.32 -38.01
CA GLY A 407 6.42 15.61 -37.31
C GLY A 407 7.93 15.98 -37.16
N ASN A 408 8.46 16.56 -36.06
CA ASN A 408 9.91 16.98 -36.00
C ASN A 408 10.52 17.20 -34.60
N ASN A 409 11.04 16.15 -33.95
CA ASN A 409 12.33 16.22 -33.24
C ASN A 409 12.93 14.83 -33.39
N ASN A 410 13.76 14.65 -34.42
CA ASN A 410 14.29 13.35 -34.79
C ASN A 410 15.26 12.85 -33.71
N GLN A 411 14.70 12.21 -32.68
CA GLN A 411 15.44 11.38 -31.77
C GLN A 411 14.93 9.96 -31.92
N ASP A 412 15.83 9.19 -32.48
CA ASP A 412 15.61 7.86 -32.94
C ASP A 412 15.73 6.90 -31.75
N TYR A 413 14.65 6.19 -31.39
CA TYR A 413 14.77 5.11 -30.40
C TYR A 413 15.36 3.88 -31.06
N LEU A 414 16.32 3.26 -30.38
CA LEU A 414 16.79 1.93 -30.70
C LEU A 414 15.72 0.92 -30.33
N ILE A 415 15.31 0.14 -31.33
CA ILE A 415 14.37 -0.95 -31.14
C ILE A 415 15.16 -2.22 -30.79
N ILE A 416 14.85 -2.79 -29.65
CA ILE A 416 15.30 -4.11 -29.22
C ILE A 416 14.06 -4.99 -29.10
N LYS A 417 14.11 -6.20 -29.65
CA LYS A 417 13.08 -7.23 -29.47
C LYS A 417 13.65 -8.37 -28.66
N THR A 418 12.96 -8.72 -27.59
CA THR A 418 13.21 -9.95 -26.83
C THR A 418 12.16 -10.98 -27.21
N GLU A 419 12.57 -12.20 -27.54
CA GLU A 419 11.70 -13.28 -27.97
C GLU A 419 12.01 -14.55 -27.17
N TRP A 420 10.99 -15.24 -26.67
CA TRP A 420 11.13 -16.51 -25.98
C TRP A 420 9.93 -17.43 -26.27
N GLU A 421 10.08 -18.71 -25.97
CA GLU A 421 8.98 -19.67 -26.05
C GLU A 421 8.31 -19.79 -24.68
N ASN A 422 6.98 -19.69 -24.64
CA ASN A 422 6.24 -19.92 -23.40
C ASN A 422 6.26 -21.43 -23.08
N PRO A 423 6.74 -21.84 -21.90
CA PRO A 423 6.92 -23.25 -21.55
C PRO A 423 5.60 -24.03 -21.45
N ILE A 424 4.46 -23.36 -21.28
CA ILE A 424 3.14 -23.97 -21.10
C ILE A 424 2.40 -24.05 -22.43
N SER A 425 2.32 -22.94 -23.17
CA SER A 425 1.55 -22.88 -24.43
C SER A 425 2.35 -23.27 -25.65
N MET A 426 3.68 -23.39 -25.54
CA MET A 426 4.62 -23.55 -26.67
C MET A 426 4.42 -22.48 -27.77
N SER A 427 3.81 -21.36 -27.40
CA SER A 427 3.66 -20.20 -28.28
C SER A 427 4.86 -19.29 -28.10
N LYS A 428 5.30 -18.67 -29.18
CA LYS A 428 6.29 -17.60 -29.11
C LYS A 428 5.67 -16.39 -28.43
N ASP A 429 6.40 -15.81 -27.50
CA ASP A 429 6.07 -14.57 -26.81
C ASP A 429 7.26 -13.62 -26.98
N TYR A 430 6.97 -12.32 -26.97
CA TYR A 430 7.96 -11.30 -27.29
C TYR A 430 7.63 -9.96 -26.64
N ASP A 431 8.66 -9.15 -26.45
CA ASP A 431 8.53 -7.74 -26.05
C ASP A 431 9.44 -6.86 -26.90
N TYR A 432 8.97 -5.64 -27.14
CA TYR A 432 9.77 -4.57 -27.72
C TYR A 432 10.22 -3.64 -26.61
N LEU A 433 11.54 -3.42 -26.53
CA LEU A 433 12.19 -2.49 -25.64
C LEU A 433 12.75 -1.34 -26.48
N LEU A 434 12.42 -0.12 -26.10
CA LEU A 434 12.72 1.08 -26.88
C LEU A 434 13.67 1.95 -26.06
N PHE A 435 14.90 2.13 -26.54
CA PHE A 435 15.94 2.83 -25.81
C PHE A 435 16.35 4.13 -26.50
N LYS A 436 16.62 5.14 -25.68
CA LYS A 436 17.15 6.43 -26.11
C LYS A 436 18.34 6.78 -25.24
N GLN A 437 19.41 7.25 -25.86
CA GLN A 437 20.59 7.73 -25.15
C GLN A 437 20.71 9.24 -25.34
N ASP A 438 20.68 9.98 -24.23
CA ASP A 438 20.95 11.42 -24.19
C ASP A 438 21.84 11.74 -22.98
N GLU A 439 21.34 12.47 -21.96
CA GLU A 439 22.04 12.65 -20.69
C GLU A 439 22.18 11.34 -19.90
N HIS A 440 21.12 10.54 -19.91
CA HIS A 440 21.07 9.19 -19.34
C HIS A 440 20.68 8.16 -20.39
N LEU A 441 20.72 6.88 -20.02
CA LEU A 441 20.07 5.84 -20.82
C LEU A 441 18.60 5.76 -20.41
N TYR A 442 17.71 6.14 -21.33
CA TYR A 442 16.27 6.13 -21.16
C TYR A 442 15.65 4.92 -21.85
N LYS A 443 14.54 4.48 -21.29
CA LYS A 443 13.64 3.49 -21.85
C LYS A 443 12.25 4.11 -21.97
N LEU A 444 11.67 4.05 -23.16
CA LEU A 444 10.30 4.50 -23.37
C LEU A 444 9.35 3.48 -22.75
N THR A 445 8.56 3.92 -21.78
CA THR A 445 7.59 3.07 -21.07
C THR A 445 6.32 3.87 -20.79
N ARG A 446 5.33 3.21 -20.18
CA ARG A 446 4.18 3.88 -19.57
C ARG A 446 4.26 3.62 -18.07
N ASP A 447 4.08 4.67 -17.28
CA ASP A 447 3.97 4.50 -15.83
C ASP A 447 2.83 3.53 -15.52
N SER A 448 3.09 2.60 -14.61
CA SER A 448 2.14 1.54 -14.29
C SER A 448 2.12 1.24 -12.80
N TYR A 449 0.93 1.06 -12.22
CA TYR A 449 0.68 0.94 -10.79
C TYR A 449 -0.10 -0.34 -10.50
N PHE A 450 0.22 -1.04 -9.41
CA PHE A 450 -0.44 -2.31 -9.08
C PHE A 450 -1.91 -2.08 -8.71
N PHE A 451 -2.78 -3.03 -9.01
CA PHE A 451 -4.18 -2.98 -8.54
C PHE A 451 -4.30 -3.52 -7.10
N PRO A 452 -5.17 -2.95 -6.25
CA PRO A 452 -5.41 -3.46 -4.91
C PRO A 452 -6.01 -4.87 -4.95
N TYR A 453 -5.57 -5.75 -4.03
CA TYR A 453 -6.09 -7.11 -3.90
C TYR A 453 -7.59 -7.09 -3.55
N GLY A 454 -8.45 -7.75 -4.36
CA GLY A 454 -9.88 -7.93 -4.06
C GLY A 454 -10.90 -7.23 -4.99
N TYR A 455 -10.50 -6.62 -6.10
CA TYR A 455 -11.40 -5.86 -7.00
C TYR A 455 -11.56 -6.42 -8.44
N TYR A 456 -11.38 -7.72 -8.68
CA TYR A 456 -11.55 -8.33 -10.02
C TYR A 456 -12.92 -9.02 -10.18
N TRP A 457 -13.71 -8.62 -11.18
CA TRP A 457 -15.07 -9.17 -11.41
C TRP A 457 -15.25 -9.91 -12.75
N SER A 458 -14.21 -10.07 -13.58
CA SER A 458 -14.21 -11.03 -14.70
C SER A 458 -12.81 -11.40 -15.21
N GLU A 459 -12.67 -12.57 -15.84
CA GLU A 459 -11.44 -13.07 -16.49
C GLU A 459 -10.88 -12.14 -17.58
N THR A 460 -11.71 -11.25 -18.15
CA THR A 460 -11.35 -10.34 -19.24
C THR A 460 -10.72 -9.01 -18.80
N GLN A 461 -10.73 -8.66 -17.51
CA GLN A 461 -10.06 -7.46 -16.98
C GLN A 461 -8.60 -7.74 -16.53
N ARG A 462 -8.09 -8.95 -16.81
CA ARG A 462 -6.99 -9.56 -16.05
C ARG A 462 -5.85 -10.02 -16.96
N GLU A 463 -5.08 -9.08 -17.52
CA GLU A 463 -3.92 -9.43 -18.38
C GLU A 463 -2.53 -9.04 -17.82
N SER A 464 -2.41 -8.30 -16.71
CA SER A 464 -1.10 -8.07 -16.05
C SER A 464 -1.14 -7.81 -14.53
N GLY A 465 -2.27 -7.32 -13.99
CA GLY A 465 -2.38 -6.88 -12.59
C GLY A 465 -1.89 -5.44 -12.33
N PHE A 466 -1.56 -4.69 -13.38
CA PHE A 466 -1.15 -3.29 -13.31
C PHE A 466 -2.04 -2.38 -14.17
N TRP A 467 -2.36 -1.19 -13.67
CA TRP A 467 -2.96 -0.08 -14.40
C TRP A 467 -1.87 0.77 -15.05
N PHE A 468 -2.02 1.16 -16.32
CA PHE A 468 -1.07 2.01 -17.04
C PHE A 468 -1.64 3.40 -17.27
N LYS A 469 -0.79 4.42 -17.15
CA LYS A 469 -1.08 5.74 -17.71
C LYS A 469 -1.17 5.66 -19.24
N THR A 470 -1.94 6.56 -19.83
CA THR A 470 -2.13 6.64 -21.28
C THR A 470 -0.89 7.15 -22.01
N GLU A 471 -0.16 8.04 -21.35
CA GLU A 471 1.01 8.75 -21.86
C GLU A 471 2.29 7.90 -21.76
N PHE A 472 3.16 8.03 -22.76
CA PHE A 472 4.51 7.47 -22.71
C PHE A 472 5.45 8.41 -21.97
N VAL A 473 6.38 7.83 -21.22
CA VAL A 473 7.38 8.55 -20.44
C VAL A 473 8.76 7.95 -20.70
N ASP A 474 9.79 8.80 -20.69
CA ASP A 474 11.19 8.40 -20.73
C ASP A 474 11.63 8.01 -19.31
N GLU A 475 11.54 6.72 -18.98
CA GLU A 475 12.08 6.21 -17.71
C GLU A 475 13.60 6.12 -17.79
N ILE A 476 14.30 6.72 -16.84
CA ILE A 476 15.75 6.55 -16.71
C ILE A 476 16.02 5.09 -16.37
N LEU A 477 16.61 4.31 -17.28
CA LEU A 477 17.03 2.93 -17.05
C LEU A 477 18.37 2.87 -16.33
N PHE A 478 19.35 3.66 -16.78
CA PHE A 478 20.65 3.80 -16.08
C PHE A 478 21.02 5.28 -15.96
N TYR A 479 21.30 5.71 -14.73
CA TYR A 479 21.86 7.04 -14.48
C TYR A 479 23.31 7.05 -14.94
N THR A 480 23.58 7.82 -15.99
CA THR A 480 24.91 7.93 -16.59
C THR A 480 25.32 9.39 -16.72
N PRO A 481 25.56 10.12 -15.62
CA PRO A 481 25.95 11.52 -15.70
C PRO A 481 27.22 11.68 -16.53
N ASN A 482 27.17 12.51 -17.58
CA ASN A 482 28.21 12.64 -18.63
C ASN A 482 28.47 11.35 -19.45
N GLY A 483 27.49 10.46 -19.56
CA GLY A 483 27.60 9.18 -20.27
C GLY A 483 28.40 8.11 -19.53
N LEU A 484 28.71 8.31 -18.24
CA LEU A 484 29.55 7.41 -17.44
C LEU A 484 28.75 6.66 -16.38
N LEU A 485 28.96 5.35 -16.28
CA LEU A 485 28.67 4.55 -15.08
C LEU A 485 29.80 4.74 -14.08
N ARG A 486 29.46 4.98 -12.80
CA ARG A 486 30.44 5.29 -11.74
C ARG A 486 30.19 4.38 -10.55
N ASP A 487 31.24 3.71 -10.09
CA ASP A 487 31.20 2.89 -8.87
C ASP A 487 30.83 3.75 -7.65
N GLY A 488 29.91 3.26 -6.82
CA GLY A 488 29.41 3.96 -5.64
C GLY A 488 28.31 5.00 -5.91
N GLU A 489 27.84 5.17 -7.16
CA GLU A 489 26.73 6.08 -7.48
C GLU A 489 25.45 5.60 -6.76
N ARG A 490 24.74 6.53 -6.12
CA ARG A 490 23.46 6.33 -5.43
C ARG A 490 22.50 7.44 -5.78
N VAL A 491 21.27 7.09 -6.15
CA VAL A 491 20.20 8.07 -6.44
C VAL A 491 18.90 7.56 -5.86
N ASP A 492 18.29 8.35 -4.98
CA ASP A 492 16.99 8.05 -4.37
C ASP A 492 15.98 9.14 -4.76
N VAL A 493 14.79 8.72 -5.17
CA VAL A 493 13.69 9.60 -5.57
C VAL A 493 12.41 9.15 -4.89
N GLU A 494 11.72 10.10 -4.27
CA GLU A 494 10.41 9.90 -3.64
C GLU A 494 9.42 10.93 -4.17
N TYR A 495 8.23 10.47 -4.57
CA TYR A 495 7.12 11.36 -4.94
C TYR A 495 5.76 10.70 -4.75
N LEU A 496 4.71 11.51 -4.71
CA LEU A 496 3.31 11.06 -4.74
C LEU A 496 2.76 11.17 -6.15
N ASP A 497 1.95 10.20 -6.56
CA ASP A 497 1.31 10.18 -7.86
C ASP A 497 -0.17 9.80 -7.74
N THR A 498 -1.04 10.66 -8.27
CA THR A 498 -2.49 10.50 -8.23
C THR A 498 -2.95 9.87 -9.54
N THR A 499 -3.54 8.67 -9.45
CA THR A 499 -4.08 7.95 -10.61
C THR A 499 -5.61 7.84 -10.50
N ASN A 500 -6.26 7.38 -11.57
CA ASN A 500 -7.68 7.06 -11.56
C ASN A 500 -8.04 5.89 -10.63
N VAL A 501 -7.05 5.17 -10.08
CA VAL A 501 -7.23 4.00 -9.22
C VAL A 501 -7.02 4.38 -7.75
N ALA A 502 -5.89 4.99 -7.42
CA ALA A 502 -5.51 5.42 -6.08
C ALA A 502 -4.39 6.47 -6.11
N ILE A 503 -4.06 7.04 -4.95
CA ILE A 503 -2.84 7.81 -4.74
C ILE A 503 -1.74 6.84 -4.33
N TYR A 504 -0.61 6.86 -5.03
CA TYR A 504 0.55 6.02 -4.73
C TYR A 504 1.73 6.87 -4.27
N LYS A 505 2.42 6.41 -3.23
CA LYS A 505 3.76 6.86 -2.88
C LYS A 505 4.77 6.00 -3.63
N ILE A 506 5.63 6.63 -4.42
CA ILE A 506 6.62 5.98 -5.27
C ILE A 506 8.01 6.30 -4.72
N GLU A 507 8.74 5.26 -4.38
CA GLU A 507 10.12 5.33 -3.91
C GLU A 507 10.99 4.53 -4.88
N LYS A 508 11.98 5.19 -5.48
CA LYS A 508 12.93 4.58 -6.42
C LYS A 508 14.34 4.77 -5.87
N SER A 509 15.09 3.68 -5.77
CA SER A 509 16.52 3.73 -5.46
C SER A 509 17.33 3.17 -6.63
N TYR A 510 18.52 3.74 -6.83
CA TYR A 510 19.47 3.33 -7.84
C TYR A 510 20.85 3.23 -7.22
N ALA A 511 21.53 2.11 -7.43
CA ALA A 511 22.87 1.86 -6.94
C ALA A 511 23.76 1.24 -8.01
N VAL A 512 25.00 1.72 -8.10
CA VAL A 512 26.05 1.13 -8.96
C VAL A 512 27.21 0.66 -8.09
N ASP A 513 27.61 -0.60 -8.29
CA ASP A 513 28.74 -1.23 -7.61
C ASP A 513 29.61 -2.00 -8.61
N LEU A 514 30.89 -2.18 -8.28
CA LEU A 514 31.73 -3.17 -8.95
C LEU A 514 31.48 -4.58 -8.41
N ASP A 515 31.39 -5.55 -9.32
CA ASP A 515 31.15 -6.95 -8.99
C ASP A 515 31.85 -7.90 -10.00
N ASN A 516 31.94 -9.18 -9.63
CA ASN A 516 32.38 -10.26 -10.50
C ASN A 516 31.23 -11.23 -10.74
N VAL A 517 30.95 -11.56 -12.00
CA VAL A 517 29.79 -12.39 -12.35
C VAL A 517 30.22 -13.61 -13.16
N THR A 518 29.68 -14.77 -12.81
CA THR A 518 29.88 -16.03 -13.56
C THR A 518 28.62 -16.37 -14.31
N VAL A 519 28.74 -16.59 -15.62
CA VAL A 519 27.63 -16.93 -16.51
C VAL A 519 28.08 -17.97 -17.54
N PRO A 520 27.17 -18.78 -18.12
CA PRO A 520 27.50 -19.86 -19.05
C PRO A 520 27.84 -19.39 -20.48
N ALA A 521 28.66 -18.35 -20.61
CA ALA A 521 28.92 -17.62 -21.85
C ALA A 521 30.21 -18.01 -22.60
N LYS A 522 30.82 -19.16 -22.28
CA LYS A 522 32.11 -19.55 -22.91
C LYS A 522 32.00 -19.70 -24.42
N LYS A 523 32.91 -19.05 -25.16
CA LYS A 523 32.93 -19.08 -26.64
C LYS A 523 33.15 -20.47 -27.25
N ILE A 524 33.90 -21.34 -26.58
CA ILE A 524 34.18 -22.72 -27.03
C ILE A 524 33.48 -23.68 -26.06
N ARG A 525 32.43 -24.35 -26.55
CA ARG A 525 31.53 -25.20 -25.75
C ARG A 525 31.84 -26.70 -25.80
N GLY A 526 32.80 -27.12 -26.64
CA GLY A 526 33.19 -28.52 -26.77
C GLY A 526 34.37 -28.73 -27.72
N SER A 527 34.64 -29.99 -28.04
CA SER A 527 35.64 -30.42 -29.03
C SER A 527 35.09 -31.45 -30.01
N ILE A 528 35.64 -31.47 -31.23
CA ILE A 528 35.31 -32.48 -32.25
C ILE A 528 36.44 -33.51 -32.25
N GLU A 529 36.08 -34.77 -32.05
CA GLU A 529 37.00 -35.89 -32.07
C GLU A 529 37.37 -36.32 -33.50
N SER A 530 38.42 -37.14 -33.61
CA SER A 530 38.96 -37.59 -34.90
C SER A 530 37.99 -38.43 -35.76
N ASP A 531 36.92 -38.95 -35.16
CA ASP A 531 35.85 -39.71 -35.82
C ASP A 531 34.64 -38.85 -36.23
N GLY A 532 34.68 -37.54 -35.95
CA GLY A 532 33.61 -36.59 -36.24
C GLY A 532 32.53 -36.50 -35.16
N SER A 533 32.67 -37.21 -34.03
CA SER A 533 31.79 -37.05 -32.87
C SER A 533 32.08 -35.73 -32.12
N VAL A 534 31.04 -35.13 -31.55
CA VAL A 534 31.11 -33.87 -30.79
C VAL A 534 31.03 -34.21 -29.30
N ILE A 535 31.99 -33.73 -28.51
CA ILE A 535 31.97 -33.83 -27.04
C ILE A 535 31.75 -32.43 -26.47
N CYS A 536 30.67 -32.27 -25.70
CA CYS A 536 30.37 -31.01 -25.02
C CYS A 536 31.09 -30.94 -23.67
N PHE A 537 31.57 -29.76 -23.28
CA PHE A 537 32.30 -29.59 -22.02
C PHE A 537 31.41 -29.53 -20.78
N ALA A 538 30.14 -29.17 -20.93
CA ALA A 538 29.17 -29.13 -19.82
C ALA A 538 28.62 -30.52 -19.48
N ASP A 539 28.33 -31.36 -20.48
CA ASP A 539 28.02 -32.78 -20.29
C ASP A 539 28.56 -33.62 -21.47
N GLU A 540 29.45 -34.56 -21.17
CA GLU A 540 30.07 -35.45 -22.15
C GLU A 540 29.07 -36.41 -22.81
N ASN A 541 27.90 -36.64 -22.19
CA ASN A 541 26.83 -37.51 -22.71
C ASN A 541 25.76 -36.76 -23.51
N TRP A 542 25.90 -35.44 -23.66
CA TRP A 542 24.94 -34.62 -24.38
C TRP A 542 24.98 -34.91 -25.89
N ASN A 543 23.82 -35.19 -26.48
CA ASN A 543 23.73 -35.55 -27.89
C ASN A 543 23.71 -34.30 -28.79
N ALA A 544 24.90 -33.77 -29.12
CA ALA A 544 25.07 -32.62 -30.02
C ALA A 544 25.49 -33.04 -31.44
N ALA A 545 24.90 -32.41 -32.46
CA ALA A 545 25.30 -32.60 -33.86
C ALA A 545 26.45 -31.66 -34.26
N THR A 546 26.52 -30.49 -33.63
CA THR A 546 27.57 -29.47 -33.83
C THR A 546 28.01 -28.88 -32.49
N LEU A 547 29.19 -28.23 -32.46
CA LEU A 547 29.67 -27.50 -31.27
C LEU A 547 28.71 -26.40 -30.81
N GLN A 548 27.79 -25.96 -31.68
CA GLN A 548 26.81 -24.93 -31.40
C GLN A 548 25.61 -25.47 -30.61
N ASP A 549 25.36 -26.77 -30.69
CA ASP A 549 24.27 -27.48 -30.00
C ASP A 549 24.66 -27.90 -28.57
N CYS A 550 25.92 -27.64 -28.19
CA CYS A 550 26.40 -27.89 -26.83
C CYS A 550 25.86 -26.83 -25.85
N PRO A 551 25.49 -27.22 -24.63
CA PRO A 551 25.11 -26.28 -23.58
C PRO A 551 26.26 -25.32 -23.24
N GLY A 552 25.88 -24.16 -22.67
CA GLY A 552 26.82 -23.15 -22.22
C GLY A 552 27.76 -23.68 -21.15
N VAL A 553 28.89 -23.00 -20.98
CA VAL A 553 29.90 -23.34 -19.97
C VAL A 553 30.29 -22.08 -19.24
N ASP A 554 30.43 -22.18 -17.93
CA ASP A 554 30.73 -21.06 -17.07
C ASP A 554 31.99 -20.30 -17.47
N THR A 555 31.87 -18.99 -17.46
CA THR A 555 32.93 -18.00 -17.64
C THR A 555 32.70 -16.89 -16.62
N THR A 556 33.75 -16.56 -15.86
CA THR A 556 33.72 -15.46 -14.90
C THR A 556 34.25 -14.18 -15.56
N PHE A 557 33.44 -13.13 -15.54
CA PHE A 557 33.84 -11.78 -15.89
C PHE A 557 34.22 -11.03 -14.62
N THR A 558 35.32 -10.27 -14.69
CA THR A 558 35.81 -9.42 -13.61
C THR A 558 35.61 -7.95 -13.95
N ASP A 559 35.51 -7.09 -12.95
CA ASP A 559 35.33 -5.63 -13.09
C ASP A 559 34.04 -5.26 -13.85
N CYS A 560 32.93 -5.90 -13.46
CA CYS A 560 31.60 -5.66 -14.04
C CYS A 560 30.88 -4.58 -13.23
N PHE A 561 30.03 -3.78 -13.88
CA PHE A 561 29.12 -2.89 -13.16
C PHE A 561 27.85 -3.66 -12.80
N ARG A 562 27.59 -3.82 -11.51
CA ARG A 562 26.31 -4.28 -10.97
C ARG A 562 25.46 -3.05 -10.68
N ILE A 563 24.29 -3.00 -11.31
CA ILE A 563 23.32 -1.93 -11.14
C ILE A 563 22.11 -2.52 -10.42
N THR A 564 21.74 -1.96 -9.27
CA THR A 564 20.55 -2.32 -8.51
C THR A 564 19.55 -1.18 -8.58
N ARG A 565 18.33 -1.49 -9.01
CA ARG A 565 17.18 -0.59 -9.07
C ARG A 565 16.09 -1.15 -8.17
N ASP A 566 15.74 -0.46 -7.10
CA ASP A 566 14.56 -0.80 -6.31
C ASP A 566 13.44 0.19 -6.59
N LEU A 567 12.22 -0.31 -6.70
CA LEU A 567 10.99 0.43 -6.79
C LEU A 567 10.07 -0.07 -5.67
N THR A 568 9.61 0.84 -4.82
CA THR A 568 8.54 0.59 -3.86
C THR A 568 7.35 1.46 -4.22
N MET A 569 6.18 0.83 -4.34
CA MET A 569 4.91 1.48 -4.58
C MET A 569 4.01 1.22 -3.38
N THR A 570 3.62 2.28 -2.67
CA THR A 570 2.73 2.18 -1.51
C THR A 570 1.40 2.86 -1.82
N MET A 571 0.29 2.12 -1.71
CA MET A 571 -1.04 2.67 -1.92
C MET A 571 -1.50 3.43 -0.68
N ILE A 572 -1.69 4.75 -0.81
CA ILE A 572 -2.17 5.60 0.27
C ILE A 572 -3.62 5.22 0.62
N GLY A 573 -3.88 5.02 1.91
CA GLY A 573 -5.17 4.57 2.43
C GLY A 573 -5.12 3.12 2.93
N THR A 574 -4.85 2.16 2.05
CA THR A 574 -4.77 0.73 2.44
C THR A 574 -3.42 0.36 3.08
N GLY A 575 -2.36 1.10 2.76
CA GLY A 575 -1.00 0.83 3.25
C GLY A 575 -0.35 -0.40 2.61
N VAL A 576 -0.94 -0.96 1.56
CA VAL A 576 -0.35 -2.10 0.83
C VAL A 576 0.86 -1.61 0.05
N GLU A 577 1.95 -2.36 0.16
CA GLU A 577 3.19 -2.09 -0.57
C GLU A 577 3.49 -3.19 -1.58
N TYR A 578 3.91 -2.77 -2.76
CA TYR A 578 4.52 -3.62 -3.77
C TYR A 578 5.96 -3.15 -4.00
N GLY A 579 6.91 -4.06 -3.87
CA GLY A 579 8.32 -3.79 -4.15
C GLY A 579 8.83 -4.61 -5.32
N GLU A 580 9.67 -4.00 -6.13
CA GLU A 580 10.33 -4.59 -7.29
C GLU A 580 11.81 -4.23 -7.24
N ARG A 581 12.68 -5.23 -7.43
CA ARG A 581 14.13 -5.06 -7.41
C ARG A 581 14.71 -5.68 -8.67
N ASN A 582 15.29 -4.84 -9.52
CA ASN A 582 16.00 -5.26 -10.72
C ASN A 582 17.52 -5.12 -10.50
N ILE A 583 18.27 -6.19 -10.77
CA ILE A 583 19.72 -6.23 -10.64
C ILE A 583 20.32 -6.62 -11.99
N THR A 584 21.06 -5.71 -12.62
CA THR A 584 21.67 -5.91 -13.94
C THR A 584 23.19 -5.90 -13.82
N TRP A 585 23.87 -6.88 -14.42
CA TRP A 585 25.32 -6.89 -14.57
C TRP A 585 25.72 -6.53 -16.00
N LEU A 586 26.51 -5.47 -16.12
CA LEU A 586 27.04 -4.97 -17.39
C LEU A 586 28.52 -5.28 -17.51
N VAL A 587 28.90 -5.86 -18.65
CA VAL A 587 30.29 -6.19 -18.99
C VAL A 587 30.68 -5.47 -20.26
N LYS A 588 31.88 -4.89 -20.22
CA LYS A 588 32.48 -4.21 -21.36
C LYS A 588 32.48 -5.09 -22.61
N ASP A 589 32.06 -4.54 -23.74
CA ASP A 589 31.92 -5.17 -25.07
C ASP A 589 30.84 -6.26 -25.18
N TYR A 590 30.27 -6.75 -24.06
CA TYR A 590 29.25 -7.79 -24.05
C TYR A 590 27.84 -7.24 -23.79
N GLY A 591 27.72 -6.08 -23.14
CA GLY A 591 26.43 -5.55 -22.75
C GLY A 591 25.94 -6.17 -21.44
N VAL A 592 24.66 -6.50 -21.39
CA VAL A 592 24.03 -7.19 -20.26
C VAL A 592 24.44 -8.65 -20.28
N VAL A 593 25.04 -9.14 -19.19
CA VAL A 593 25.43 -10.56 -19.07
C VAL A 593 24.56 -11.33 -18.10
N LYS A 594 23.98 -10.64 -17.13
CA LYS A 594 23.05 -11.21 -16.15
C LYS A 594 22.03 -10.15 -15.78
N ASP A 595 20.77 -10.54 -15.63
CA ASP A 595 19.70 -9.67 -15.16
C ASP A 595 18.76 -10.46 -14.24
N GLU A 596 18.45 -9.91 -13.08
CA GLU A 596 17.60 -10.54 -12.06
C GLU A 596 16.46 -9.59 -11.69
N VAL A 597 15.26 -10.12 -11.57
CA VAL A 597 14.10 -9.41 -11.05
C VAL A 597 13.59 -10.14 -9.82
N HIS A 598 13.43 -9.40 -8.73
CA HIS A 598 12.82 -9.85 -7.49
C HIS A 598 11.58 -9.00 -7.22
N VAL A 599 10.59 -9.61 -6.57
CA VAL A 599 9.36 -8.93 -6.16
C VAL A 599 9.12 -9.17 -4.68
N ARG A 600 8.49 -8.20 -4.01
CA ARG A 600 8.00 -8.31 -2.64
C ARG A 600 6.59 -7.72 -2.54
N TRP A 601 5.86 -8.19 -1.54
CA TRP A 601 4.60 -7.60 -1.09
C TRP A 601 4.71 -7.25 0.39
N SER A 602 3.93 -6.27 0.84
CA SER A 602 3.80 -5.95 2.26
C SER A 602 3.37 -7.17 3.06
N GLU A 603 4.14 -7.53 4.08
CA GLU A 603 3.85 -8.62 5.03
C GLU A 603 3.17 -8.09 6.30
N PHE A 604 2.64 -8.98 7.14
CA PHE A 604 2.06 -8.59 8.41
C PHE A 604 3.10 -7.89 9.32
N PRO A 605 2.70 -6.86 10.09
CA PRO A 605 3.61 -6.16 11.01
C PRO A 605 4.31 -7.14 11.97
N GLY A 606 5.65 -7.12 11.95
CA GLY A 606 6.50 -7.99 12.78
C GLY A 606 7.13 -9.20 12.06
N VAL A 607 6.88 -9.37 10.75
CA VAL A 607 7.56 -10.34 9.89
C VAL A 607 8.59 -9.61 9.02
N GLU A 608 9.80 -10.18 8.87
CA GLU A 608 10.81 -9.62 7.96
C GLU A 608 10.33 -9.68 6.51
N GLU A 609 10.56 -8.60 5.75
CA GLU A 609 10.18 -8.53 4.35
C GLU A 609 10.94 -9.57 3.52
N ASN A 610 10.21 -10.41 2.77
CA ASN A 610 10.81 -11.47 1.97
C ASN A 610 10.82 -11.10 0.48
N TRP A 611 12.01 -10.85 -0.07
CA TRP A 611 12.20 -10.68 -1.50
C TRP A 611 12.25 -12.04 -2.19
N VAL A 612 11.37 -12.25 -3.17
CA VAL A 612 11.33 -13.52 -3.91
C VAL A 612 11.80 -13.31 -5.35
N GLY A 613 12.68 -14.19 -5.83
CA GLY A 613 13.18 -14.15 -7.21
C GLY A 613 12.08 -14.47 -8.22
N TYR A 614 11.79 -13.52 -9.11
CA TYR A 614 10.73 -13.62 -10.12
C TYR A 614 11.25 -14.20 -11.43
N SER A 615 12.32 -13.62 -11.99
CA SER A 615 12.97 -14.15 -13.20
C SER A 615 14.43 -13.72 -13.30
N ARG A 616 15.24 -14.59 -13.88
CA ARG A 616 16.69 -14.38 -14.07
C ARG A 616 17.11 -14.73 -15.48
N TRP A 617 17.92 -13.87 -16.09
CA TRP A 617 18.55 -14.09 -17.39
C TRP A 617 20.06 -14.23 -17.21
N GLU A 618 20.66 -15.22 -17.86
CA GLU A 618 22.11 -15.43 -17.88
C GLU A 618 22.60 -15.57 -19.31
N LEU A 619 23.68 -14.87 -19.65
CA LEU A 619 24.24 -14.88 -20.99
C LEU A 619 24.69 -16.28 -21.38
N GLY A 620 24.10 -16.82 -22.45
CA GLY A 620 24.54 -18.05 -23.08
C GLY A 620 25.45 -17.78 -24.27
N LYS A 621 24.99 -16.95 -25.22
CA LYS A 621 25.73 -16.65 -26.45
C LYS A 621 25.63 -15.18 -26.80
N TYR A 622 26.74 -14.63 -27.26
CA TYR A 622 26.81 -13.28 -27.78
C TYR A 622 27.33 -13.32 -29.21
N ASN A 623 26.52 -12.83 -30.16
CA ASN A 623 26.96 -12.59 -31.53
C ASN A 623 26.77 -11.11 -31.87
N ASP A 624 27.86 -10.45 -32.31
CA ASP A 624 27.78 -9.17 -32.96
C ASP A 624 27.86 -9.36 -34.48
N TYR A 625 26.84 -8.92 -35.19
CA TYR A 625 26.92 -8.82 -36.64
C TYR A 625 27.30 -7.39 -36.97
N GLY A 626 28.58 -7.19 -37.30
CA GLY A 626 28.99 -5.98 -37.99
C GLY A 626 28.16 -5.90 -39.27
N THR A 627 27.26 -4.90 -39.38
CA THR A 627 26.72 -4.53 -40.68
C THR A 627 27.94 -4.29 -41.56
N GLY A 628 28.10 -5.10 -42.61
CA GLY A 628 29.25 -5.09 -43.50
C GLY A 628 29.37 -3.78 -44.27
N GLY A 629 29.77 -2.73 -43.58
CA GLY A 629 29.94 -1.38 -44.06
C GLY A 629 30.92 -0.68 -43.15
N SER A 630 32.09 -0.35 -43.71
CA SER A 630 32.86 0.82 -43.31
C SER A 630 31.93 1.98 -42.90
N LEU A 631 32.35 2.93 -42.06
CA LEU A 631 31.66 4.20 -41.77
C LEU A 631 30.98 4.87 -43.00
N MET A 632 31.42 4.53 -44.21
CA MET A 632 30.87 4.95 -45.50
C MET A 632 29.60 4.19 -46.00
N GLY A 633 29.27 3.02 -45.46
CA GLY A 633 28.09 2.20 -45.82
C GLY A 633 26.79 2.69 -45.17
N ARG A 634 26.86 3.26 -43.97
CA ARG A 634 25.73 3.96 -43.31
C ARG A 634 25.31 5.23 -44.05
N TYR A 635 26.21 5.85 -44.81
CA TYR A 635 25.85 6.95 -45.73
C TYR A 635 25.02 6.50 -46.94
N LEU A 636 25.01 5.19 -47.27
CA LEU A 636 24.37 4.67 -48.48
C LEU A 636 23.00 4.00 -48.21
N LYS A 637 22.67 3.71 -46.95
CA LYS A 637 21.33 3.29 -46.52
C LYS A 637 20.98 4.01 -45.21
N PRO A 638 20.19 5.10 -45.27
CA PRO A 638 19.67 5.71 -44.05
C PRO A 638 18.79 4.69 -43.31
N ALA A 639 18.80 4.76 -41.97
CA ALA A 639 17.89 3.94 -41.18
C ALA A 639 16.43 4.24 -41.57
N GLN A 640 15.61 3.20 -41.57
CA GLN A 640 14.21 3.31 -41.93
C GLN A 640 13.43 3.74 -40.69
N ILE A 641 12.67 4.82 -40.85
CA ILE A 641 11.76 5.31 -39.83
C ILE A 641 10.52 4.42 -39.81
N ILE A 642 10.11 3.97 -38.63
CA ILE A 642 8.91 3.13 -38.41
C ILE A 642 8.11 3.68 -37.25
N LYS A 643 6.78 3.67 -37.33
CA LYS A 643 5.89 3.99 -36.19
C LYS A 643 5.42 2.75 -35.44
N LEU A 644 5.02 2.89 -34.17
CA LEU A 644 4.58 1.77 -33.32
C LEU A 644 3.50 0.88 -33.97
N HIS A 645 2.51 1.49 -34.63
CA HIS A 645 1.42 0.75 -35.28
C HIS A 645 1.84 0.02 -36.57
N GLU A 646 3.02 0.34 -37.12
CA GLU A 646 3.59 -0.23 -38.34
C GLU A 646 4.47 -1.46 -38.07
N PHE A 647 4.78 -1.77 -36.81
CA PHE A 647 5.63 -2.93 -36.45
C PHE A 647 5.10 -4.24 -37.05
N LYS A 648 3.78 -4.40 -37.07
CA LYS A 648 3.07 -5.54 -37.69
C LYS A 648 3.28 -5.69 -39.20
N ASN A 649 3.82 -4.67 -39.87
CA ASN A 649 4.05 -4.65 -41.31
C ASN A 649 5.52 -4.94 -41.67
N VAL A 650 6.40 -5.08 -40.68
CA VAL A 650 7.85 -5.19 -40.85
C VAL A 650 8.25 -6.67 -40.83
N PRO A 651 8.77 -7.22 -41.94
CA PRO A 651 9.17 -8.63 -42.00
C PRO A 651 10.29 -8.98 -41.02
N GLU A 652 11.23 -8.06 -40.76
CA GLU A 652 12.34 -8.24 -39.82
C GLU A 652 11.86 -8.37 -38.37
N PHE A 653 10.65 -7.91 -38.07
CA PHE A 653 9.97 -8.05 -36.79
C PHE A 653 9.06 -9.28 -36.74
N ASP A 654 9.10 -10.17 -37.74
CA ASP A 654 8.20 -11.32 -37.88
C ASP A 654 6.70 -10.93 -37.95
N PHE A 655 6.40 -9.69 -38.36
CA PHE A 655 5.04 -9.11 -38.40
C PHE A 655 4.36 -9.01 -37.02
N ASP A 656 5.13 -8.99 -35.95
CA ASP A 656 4.64 -8.88 -34.58
C ASP A 656 4.28 -7.43 -34.20
N SER A 657 3.10 -7.22 -33.62
CA SER A 657 2.62 -5.90 -33.20
C SER A 657 3.23 -5.42 -31.90
N TYR A 658 3.41 -4.10 -31.73
CA TYR A 658 3.78 -3.54 -30.45
C TYR A 658 2.65 -3.68 -29.42
N HIS A 659 2.98 -4.19 -28.23
CA HIS A 659 2.08 -4.29 -27.09
C HIS A 659 2.68 -3.58 -25.87
N THR A 660 1.88 -2.78 -25.17
CA THR A 660 2.31 -2.24 -23.87
C THR A 660 2.28 -3.35 -22.83
N ARG A 661 3.43 -3.63 -22.23
CA ARG A 661 3.61 -4.60 -21.14
C ARG A 661 4.41 -3.95 -20.01
N ARG A 662 4.13 -4.33 -18.76
CA ARG A 662 4.95 -3.87 -17.64
C ARG A 662 6.28 -4.60 -17.67
N THR A 663 7.35 -3.86 -17.47
CA THR A 663 8.70 -4.39 -17.52
C THR A 663 9.56 -3.78 -16.41
N ALA A 664 10.27 -4.62 -15.66
CA ALA A 664 11.24 -4.25 -14.64
C ALA A 664 12.63 -4.25 -15.29
N GLY A 665 13.18 -3.07 -15.56
CA GLY A 665 14.43 -2.94 -16.32
C GLY A 665 14.27 -3.47 -17.74
N LEU A 666 14.68 -4.71 -18.00
CA LEU A 666 14.58 -5.38 -19.30
C LEU A 666 13.52 -6.49 -19.36
N GLN A 667 13.08 -7.03 -18.22
CA GLN A 667 12.22 -8.21 -18.19
C GLN A 667 10.76 -7.85 -18.00
N ARG A 668 9.85 -8.63 -18.57
CA ARG A 668 8.41 -8.53 -18.32
C ARG A 668 8.08 -8.93 -16.88
N VAL A 669 7.18 -8.19 -16.24
CA VAL A 669 6.62 -8.54 -14.92
C VAL A 669 5.10 -8.55 -15.00
N ASP A 670 4.53 -9.72 -14.75
CA ASP A 670 3.08 -9.98 -14.69
C ASP A 670 2.70 -10.61 -13.34
N LEU A 671 1.63 -10.12 -12.70
CA LEU A 671 1.16 -10.60 -11.38
C LEU A 671 0.28 -11.87 -11.45
N LEU A 672 0.14 -12.49 -12.62
CA LEU A 672 -0.88 -13.50 -12.89
C LEU A 672 -0.43 -14.96 -12.82
N GLU A 673 0.87 -15.22 -12.58
CA GLU A 673 1.42 -16.58 -12.54
C GLU A 673 1.66 -17.16 -11.14
N ASN A 674 0.94 -16.69 -10.11
CA ASN A 674 0.89 -17.37 -8.80
C ASN A 674 -0.51 -17.89 -8.47
#